data_AF-A0A3N8PM43-F1
#
_entry.id   AF-A0A3N8PM43-F1
#
_cell.length_a   1.000
_cell.length_b   1.000
_cell.length_c   1.000
_cell.angle_alpha   90.00
_cell.angle_beta   90.00
_cell.angle_gamma   90.00
#
_symmetry.space_group_name_H-M   'P 1'
#
loop_
_entity.id
_entity.type
_entity.pdbx_description
1 polymer ?
#
loop_
_entity_poly.entity_id
_entity_poly.type
_entity_poly.pdbx_seq_one_letter_code
_entity_poly.pdbx_strand_id
1 'polypeptide(L)'
;MNFSFLASRGSTGRSLAYSALLAGISLPWPSTAQVIDGGPQQADGTLLEVAPGDYSTTESGDVVLSAINGGRLTTAGKTRVFSTGVGAIGAAAWGAGSHIALRDTKIRTRGDSGTGVDLRYGGSASAERFAIDTDGDYAHGASIDGANGQLSLTDGVIVTRGKEAYGIMANLMPGGTIVVADTLIRTNGLFGIGVSVSYGGARATLDRTDIRTSGDYASALFLPGASAASFNDSHLETAGDYALGVDTREGRVDLTRTRVVTGGRSAHGLYASKEYSETPVVDAADTHVTTTGARSIGALARFGGKVTMTRGGIATSGERARGVLSSGTGSTVTLADMTIDTHGAEADALYASAGGMIDLFRTDTRATGAGSHAAAIHGGTLTVDEGSLVSERHGAIYASNADLTLRNGTRAVGGNGTLLFVRAETGAPVRLSLETGAQAEGNIANLSDDDGNPTPAVTDVALSGASAWAGATDAVRTLSLDSGSRWTITGASTVGSIVLNDSAIAFAAPGAGTPRSLVVNGDYTVRDGRLLVYTTLHDDTSPTDKLVIDGGHASGNTTLVVKHSGGSGAQTTVGIPLVETRNGGTTDVTAFALDTGSDGYRRGFGTLSAGGYDYMLARGGRGGHEDDWYLVSAAKPEPPVDPETIPPPRTVAPEPDAYLANADAAAAMAIHTLRQREDRSLRADGPAAGPLDGAGWMRAEGQFTSMSGGARSVSGNGRLLHAGADLLRFDDGRGGRIRVGAMGLYGSQTSWSTRALWNAAEQRTADATARGSVEGYNVGLYGTWYGSHDILSGPYVDAWLLYGAYANRVGGSLAGDSYRSRTVTGSLEAGHSFRFYTRGDTRFFVEPQAQLVVSDYRATAHATAGGYLDGQGSTDVLTRVGVRVHGVTAVAPGRELRPYVEASWWHGPGSRSLTLDGNTFSFSVPRDRAAFRIGATGQVSKRFAVSAGLGIDANLSDYAVVKGEFAAKYRW
;
A
#
# COMPACT_ATOMS: atom_id res chain seq x y z
N MET A 1 1.31 11.38 -14.75
CA MET A 1 1.47 12.48 -15.72
C MET A 1 2.08 11.93 -17.00
N ASN A 2 1.28 11.81 -18.06
CA ASN A 2 1.69 11.69 -19.47
C ASN A 2 0.41 11.81 -20.31
N PHE A 3 0.18 12.99 -20.88
CA PHE A 3 -0.96 13.26 -21.77
C PHE A 3 -0.58 12.85 -23.19
N SER A 4 -1.16 11.77 -23.70
CA SER A 4 -1.10 11.41 -25.12
C SER A 4 -2.39 11.85 -25.82
N PHE A 5 -2.30 12.93 -26.60
CA PHE A 5 -3.32 13.33 -27.56
C PHE A 5 -3.44 12.25 -28.65
N LEU A 6 -4.61 11.61 -28.76
CA LEU A 6 -4.95 10.73 -29.87
C LEU A 6 -5.64 11.53 -30.97
N ALA A 7 -4.98 11.56 -32.13
CA ALA A 7 -5.41 12.21 -33.35
C ALA A 7 -6.70 11.56 -33.91
N SER A 8 -7.70 12.38 -34.21
CA SER A 8 -8.89 11.97 -34.95
C SER A 8 -8.54 11.82 -36.44
N ARG A 9 -8.76 10.63 -36.99
CA ARG A 9 -8.79 10.40 -38.45
C ARG A 9 -10.18 10.75 -38.97
N GLY A 10 -10.21 11.58 -40.00
CA GLY A 10 -11.40 12.27 -40.46
C GLY A 10 -12.31 11.50 -41.42
N SER A 11 -13.55 11.97 -41.47
CA SER A 11 -14.40 12.01 -42.67
C SER A 11 -15.69 12.82 -42.44
N THR A 12 -15.62 14.13 -42.18
CA THR A 12 -16.81 15.02 -42.15
C THR A 12 -16.45 16.46 -42.54
N GLY A 13 -15.71 16.64 -43.63
CA GLY A 13 -15.18 17.95 -44.05
C GLY A 13 -16.06 18.76 -45.01
N ARG A 14 -17.39 18.55 -45.09
CA ARG A 14 -18.20 19.21 -46.14
C ARG A 14 -19.51 19.93 -45.77
N SER A 15 -20.03 19.90 -44.53
CA SER A 15 -21.28 20.65 -44.20
C SER A 15 -21.13 21.84 -43.25
N LEU A 16 -20.04 21.98 -42.49
CA LEU A 16 -19.88 23.10 -41.53
C LEU A 16 -19.37 24.42 -42.15
N ALA A 17 -19.07 24.45 -43.45
CA ALA A 17 -18.43 25.62 -44.08
C ALA A 17 -19.38 26.81 -44.32
N TYR A 18 -20.70 26.60 -44.39
CA TYR A 18 -21.66 27.69 -44.62
C TYR A 18 -22.12 28.37 -43.32
N SER A 19 -22.22 27.63 -42.22
CA SER A 19 -22.78 28.12 -40.94
C SER A 19 -21.83 29.03 -40.16
N ALA A 20 -20.51 28.86 -40.32
CA ALA A 20 -19.51 29.68 -39.61
C ALA A 20 -19.38 31.13 -40.13
N LEU A 21 -19.87 31.44 -41.35
CA LEU A 21 -19.69 32.75 -41.98
C LEU A 21 -20.79 33.78 -41.67
N LEU A 22 -21.88 33.40 -41.00
CA LEU A 22 -23.08 34.27 -40.82
C LEU A 22 -23.29 34.81 -39.40
N ALA A 23 -22.45 34.43 -38.42
CA ALA A 23 -22.66 34.76 -37.00
C ALA A 23 -22.45 36.26 -36.62
N GLY A 24 -22.02 37.12 -37.54
CA GLY A 24 -21.77 38.55 -37.25
C GLY A 24 -22.27 39.53 -38.31
N ILE A 25 -22.97 39.06 -39.34
CA ILE A 25 -23.40 39.95 -40.43
C ILE A 25 -24.79 40.48 -40.07
N SER A 26 -24.84 41.72 -39.60
CA SER A 26 -26.04 42.54 -39.72
C SER A 26 -26.46 42.52 -41.18
N LEU A 27 -27.55 41.83 -41.53
CA LEU A 27 -28.11 41.91 -42.88
C LEU A 27 -28.52 43.37 -43.10
N PRO A 28 -27.81 44.13 -43.97
CA PRO A 28 -28.19 45.50 -44.22
C PRO A 28 -29.60 45.47 -44.81
N TRP A 29 -30.48 46.29 -44.24
CA TRP A 29 -31.77 46.55 -44.85
C TRP A 29 -31.53 47.10 -46.26
N PRO A 30 -32.28 46.64 -47.28
CA PRO A 30 -32.29 47.36 -48.54
C PRO A 30 -32.67 48.81 -48.23
N SER A 31 -31.96 49.78 -48.82
CA SER A 31 -32.48 51.15 -48.84
C SER A 31 -33.90 51.10 -49.37
N THR A 32 -34.81 51.96 -48.91
CA THR A 32 -36.22 51.98 -49.37
C THR A 32 -36.38 51.99 -50.91
N ALA A 33 -35.35 52.38 -51.65
CA ALA A 33 -35.27 52.32 -53.12
C ALA A 33 -34.80 50.97 -53.75
N GLN A 34 -34.45 49.95 -52.97
CA GLN A 34 -33.91 48.65 -53.45
C GLN A 34 -34.91 47.48 -53.37
N VAL A 35 -36.09 47.66 -52.79
CA VAL A 35 -37.17 46.65 -52.83
C VAL A 35 -37.83 46.74 -54.20
N ILE A 36 -37.37 45.94 -55.16
CA ILE A 36 -37.78 46.04 -56.58
C ILE A 36 -38.80 44.94 -56.95
N ASP A 37 -38.96 43.87 -56.16
CA ASP A 37 -39.81 42.71 -56.51
C ASP A 37 -40.65 42.15 -55.36
N GLY A 38 -41.95 42.49 -55.33
CA GLY A 38 -43.03 41.71 -54.68
C GLY A 38 -43.46 42.13 -53.27
N GLY A 39 -44.73 42.52 -53.11
CA GLY A 39 -45.39 42.62 -51.80
C GLY A 39 -45.69 41.23 -51.18
N PRO A 40 -46.46 41.17 -50.09
CA PRO A 40 -46.88 39.90 -49.47
C PRO A 40 -47.40 38.86 -50.48
N GLN A 41 -47.00 37.60 -50.28
CA GLN A 41 -47.40 36.45 -51.11
C GLN A 41 -48.27 35.49 -50.29
N GLN A 42 -49.30 34.92 -50.90
CA GLN A 42 -50.24 34.04 -50.23
C GLN A 42 -50.66 32.86 -51.10
N ALA A 43 -50.48 31.65 -50.59
CA ALA A 43 -51.05 30.42 -51.11
C ALA A 43 -52.31 30.06 -50.31
N ASP A 44 -53.50 30.26 -50.88
CA ASP A 44 -54.78 29.94 -50.25
C ASP A 44 -55.42 28.72 -50.95
N GLY A 45 -55.29 27.54 -50.34
CA GLY A 45 -55.78 26.27 -50.90
C GLY A 45 -55.11 25.84 -52.23
N THR A 46 -54.09 26.56 -52.67
CA THR A 46 -53.36 26.36 -53.94
C THR A 46 -51.88 26.10 -53.71
N LEU A 47 -51.17 25.67 -54.76
CA LEU A 47 -49.71 25.63 -54.78
C LEU A 47 -49.18 26.94 -55.37
N LEU A 48 -48.26 27.60 -54.66
CA LEU A 48 -47.61 28.84 -55.08
C LEU A 48 -46.09 28.68 -55.00
N GLU A 49 -45.41 28.95 -56.12
CA GLU A 49 -43.97 29.02 -56.17
C GLU A 49 -43.54 30.50 -56.23
N VAL A 50 -42.74 30.93 -55.25
CA VAL A 50 -42.27 32.31 -55.11
C VAL A 50 -40.93 32.46 -55.81
N ALA A 51 -40.85 33.42 -56.72
CA ALA A 51 -39.62 33.70 -57.49
C ALA A 51 -38.47 34.21 -56.58
N PRO A 52 -37.20 34.09 -57.00
CA PRO A 52 -36.09 34.73 -56.30
C PRO A 52 -36.27 36.25 -56.26
N GLY A 53 -36.09 36.88 -55.10
CA GLY A 53 -36.38 38.31 -54.94
C GLY A 53 -36.43 38.78 -53.48
N ASP A 54 -36.83 40.05 -53.31
CA ASP A 54 -36.91 40.74 -52.01
C ASP A 54 -38.37 41.10 -51.68
N TYR A 55 -38.96 40.40 -50.72
CA TYR A 55 -40.35 40.58 -50.31
C TYR A 55 -40.43 41.30 -48.96
N SER A 56 -41.40 42.18 -48.77
CA SER A 56 -41.54 42.91 -47.50
C SER A 56 -42.95 43.30 -47.12
N THR A 57 -43.19 43.47 -45.81
CA THR A 57 -44.35 44.17 -45.24
C THR A 57 -43.91 45.14 -44.15
N THR A 58 -44.67 46.21 -43.95
CA THR A 58 -44.51 47.20 -42.88
C THR A 58 -45.74 47.31 -41.97
N GLU A 59 -46.77 46.50 -42.22
CA GLU A 59 -48.01 46.53 -41.44
C GLU A 59 -47.89 45.62 -40.20
N SER A 60 -48.42 46.07 -39.07
CA SER A 60 -48.44 45.28 -37.84
C SER A 60 -49.34 44.06 -38.01
N GLY A 61 -48.84 42.88 -37.65
CA GLY A 61 -49.57 41.60 -37.74
C GLY A 61 -49.57 40.94 -39.13
N ASP A 62 -49.03 41.60 -40.16
CA ASP A 62 -49.00 41.08 -41.53
C ASP A 62 -47.95 40.00 -41.74
N VAL A 63 -48.18 39.14 -42.73
CA VAL A 63 -47.30 38.03 -43.11
C VAL A 63 -46.70 38.28 -44.49
N VAL A 64 -45.39 38.15 -44.67
CA VAL A 64 -44.77 38.32 -45.99
C VAL A 64 -45.00 37.12 -46.90
N LEU A 65 -44.80 35.89 -46.41
CA LEU A 65 -45.07 34.65 -47.16
C LEU A 65 -46.09 33.81 -46.39
N SER A 66 -47.30 33.60 -46.90
CA SER A 66 -48.34 32.84 -46.18
C SER A 66 -48.86 31.65 -46.97
N ALA A 67 -49.14 30.55 -46.26
CA ALA A 67 -49.87 29.40 -46.76
C ALA A 67 -51.05 29.12 -45.82
N ILE A 68 -52.27 29.17 -46.35
CA ILE A 68 -53.51 29.01 -45.58
C ILE A 68 -54.47 28.02 -46.27
N ASN A 69 -55.44 27.50 -45.51
CA ASN A 69 -56.50 26.62 -46.00
C ASN A 69 -56.00 25.42 -46.83
N GLY A 70 -54.87 24.81 -46.46
CA GLY A 70 -54.27 23.69 -47.20
C GLY A 70 -53.35 24.11 -48.35
N GLY A 71 -53.05 25.40 -48.49
CA GLY A 71 -52.12 25.93 -49.48
C GLY A 71 -50.68 25.47 -49.27
N ARG A 72 -49.89 25.45 -50.35
CA ARG A 72 -48.46 25.09 -50.32
C ARG A 72 -47.63 26.17 -50.98
N LEU A 73 -46.74 26.81 -50.23
CA LEU A 73 -45.84 27.84 -50.75
C LEU A 73 -44.40 27.35 -50.76
N THR A 74 -43.70 27.49 -51.89
CA THR A 74 -42.28 27.10 -52.03
C THR A 74 -41.45 28.25 -52.59
N THR A 75 -40.23 28.49 -52.12
CA THR A 75 -39.30 29.45 -52.76
C THR A 75 -38.44 28.76 -53.84
N ALA A 76 -38.37 29.35 -55.04
CA ALA A 76 -37.66 28.78 -56.20
C ALA A 76 -36.14 29.03 -56.20
N GLY A 77 -35.63 29.87 -55.29
CA GLY A 77 -34.22 30.24 -55.21
C GLY A 77 -33.94 31.28 -54.12
N LYS A 78 -32.90 32.10 -54.31
CA LYS A 78 -32.49 33.09 -53.31
C LYS A 78 -33.61 34.11 -53.03
N THR A 79 -34.16 34.06 -51.82
CA THR A 79 -35.28 34.91 -51.40
C THR A 79 -34.90 35.68 -50.13
N ARG A 80 -35.16 36.99 -50.09
CA ARG A 80 -35.05 37.82 -48.89
C ARG A 80 -36.42 38.30 -48.46
N VAL A 81 -36.72 38.18 -47.18
CA VAL A 81 -38.01 38.52 -46.57
C VAL A 81 -37.75 39.55 -45.46
N PHE A 82 -38.39 40.71 -45.54
CA PHE A 82 -38.28 41.78 -44.56
C PHE A 82 -39.66 42.11 -43.97
N SER A 83 -39.87 41.79 -42.69
CA SER A 83 -41.12 42.09 -41.99
C SER A 83 -40.89 43.14 -40.92
N THR A 84 -41.71 44.19 -40.85
CA THR A 84 -41.62 45.23 -39.81
C THR A 84 -42.99 45.62 -39.30
N GLY A 85 -43.12 45.73 -37.98
CA GLY A 85 -44.37 46.02 -37.31
C GLY A 85 -44.53 45.12 -36.09
N VAL A 86 -45.39 45.52 -35.15
CA VAL A 86 -45.69 44.69 -33.98
C VAL A 86 -46.44 43.44 -34.46
N GLY A 87 -45.98 42.26 -34.09
CA GLY A 87 -46.56 40.99 -34.49
C GLY A 87 -46.36 40.62 -35.96
N ALA A 88 -45.52 41.33 -36.70
CA ALA A 88 -45.30 41.08 -38.12
C ALA A 88 -44.49 39.79 -38.35
N ILE A 89 -44.87 39.00 -39.37
CA ILE A 89 -44.38 37.63 -39.58
C ILE A 89 -43.63 37.53 -40.91
N GLY A 90 -42.51 36.80 -40.93
CA GLY A 90 -41.76 36.52 -42.15
C GLY A 90 -42.47 35.49 -43.05
N ALA A 91 -42.65 34.28 -42.55
CA ALA A 91 -43.36 33.21 -43.24
C ALA A 91 -44.38 32.53 -42.30
N ALA A 92 -45.58 32.19 -42.77
CA ALA A 92 -46.58 31.53 -41.95
C ALA A 92 -47.33 30.39 -42.66
N ALA A 93 -47.54 29.27 -41.97
CA ALA A 93 -48.44 28.20 -42.42
C ALA A 93 -49.55 28.00 -41.40
N TRP A 94 -50.78 28.34 -41.77
CA TRP A 94 -51.93 28.28 -40.85
C TRP A 94 -52.99 27.29 -41.33
N GLY A 95 -53.37 26.37 -40.45
CA GLY A 95 -54.37 25.34 -40.72
C GLY A 95 -53.78 24.02 -41.21
N ALA A 96 -54.54 22.95 -41.02
CA ALA A 96 -54.15 21.61 -41.42
C ALA A 96 -53.92 21.53 -42.94
N GLY A 97 -52.81 20.89 -43.34
CA GLY A 97 -52.43 20.73 -44.75
C GLY A 97 -51.68 21.93 -45.33
N SER A 98 -51.68 23.09 -44.67
CA SER A 98 -50.91 24.25 -45.08
C SER A 98 -49.41 23.99 -44.90
N HIS A 99 -48.59 24.28 -45.92
CA HIS A 99 -47.15 24.03 -45.90
C HIS A 99 -46.35 25.18 -46.51
N ILE A 100 -45.23 25.53 -45.86
CA ILE A 100 -44.21 26.39 -46.45
C ILE A 100 -42.89 25.63 -46.59
N ALA A 101 -42.31 25.63 -47.79
CA ALA A 101 -40.98 25.11 -48.09
C ALA A 101 -40.03 26.25 -48.46
N LEU A 102 -39.09 26.58 -47.58
CA LEU A 102 -38.10 27.63 -47.77
C LEU A 102 -36.75 27.03 -48.16
N ARG A 103 -36.19 27.51 -49.27
CA ARG A 103 -34.86 27.12 -49.72
C ARG A 103 -34.06 28.36 -50.10
N ASP A 104 -32.84 28.48 -49.60
CA ASP A 104 -31.96 29.64 -49.84
C ASP A 104 -32.62 30.97 -49.41
N THR A 105 -33.39 30.94 -48.31
CA THR A 105 -34.22 32.05 -47.85
C THR A 105 -33.63 32.76 -46.63
N LYS A 106 -33.59 34.10 -46.67
CA LYS A 106 -33.22 34.95 -45.53
C LYS A 106 -34.44 35.73 -45.06
N ILE A 107 -34.79 35.60 -43.79
CA ILE A 107 -35.90 36.30 -43.14
C ILE A 107 -35.32 37.27 -42.10
N ARG A 108 -35.71 38.54 -42.17
CA ARG A 108 -35.46 39.53 -41.12
C ARG A 108 -36.79 40.10 -40.62
N THR A 109 -37.04 40.02 -39.32
CA THR A 109 -38.22 40.63 -38.68
C THR A 109 -37.80 41.71 -37.69
N ARG A 110 -38.57 42.80 -37.61
CA ARG A 110 -38.39 43.91 -36.65
C ARG A 110 -39.71 44.30 -36.01
N GLY A 111 -39.76 44.36 -34.69
CA GLY A 111 -40.93 44.75 -33.92
C GLY A 111 -41.28 43.69 -32.89
N ASP A 112 -41.88 44.13 -31.79
CA ASP A 112 -42.26 43.24 -30.69
C ASP A 112 -43.24 42.16 -31.18
N SER A 113 -43.13 40.96 -30.64
CA SER A 113 -43.91 39.77 -31.02
C SER A 113 -43.76 39.34 -32.49
N GLY A 114 -42.76 39.83 -33.22
CA GLY A 114 -42.52 39.45 -34.60
C GLY A 114 -41.90 38.05 -34.75
N THR A 115 -42.37 37.24 -35.70
CA THR A 115 -41.93 35.84 -35.85
C THR A 115 -41.30 35.58 -37.22
N GLY A 116 -40.16 34.87 -37.24
CA GLY A 116 -39.54 34.44 -38.51
C GLY A 116 -40.42 33.46 -39.29
N VAL A 117 -40.70 32.30 -38.68
CA VAL A 117 -41.62 31.26 -39.21
C VAL A 117 -42.73 30.98 -38.20
N ASP A 118 -43.99 31.18 -38.55
CA ASP A 118 -45.15 30.97 -37.66
C ASP A 118 -46.06 29.84 -38.18
N LEU A 119 -46.22 28.78 -37.38
CA LEU A 119 -47.06 27.63 -37.71
C LEU A 119 -48.24 27.58 -36.76
N ARG A 120 -49.46 27.53 -37.29
CA ARG A 120 -50.67 27.44 -36.46
C ARG A 120 -51.61 26.33 -36.90
N TYR A 121 -52.31 25.74 -35.95
CA TYR A 121 -53.46 24.85 -36.19
C TYR A 121 -53.15 23.68 -37.14
N GLY A 122 -52.00 23.01 -36.95
CA GLY A 122 -51.56 21.89 -37.78
C GLY A 122 -50.81 22.27 -39.06
N GLY A 123 -50.42 23.54 -39.20
CA GLY A 123 -49.53 24.00 -40.27
C GLY A 123 -48.13 23.39 -40.18
N SER A 124 -47.43 23.36 -41.31
CA SER A 124 -46.10 22.75 -41.41
C SER A 124 -45.11 23.62 -42.18
N ALA A 125 -43.83 23.53 -41.84
CA ALA A 125 -42.76 24.15 -42.62
C ALA A 125 -41.52 23.28 -42.75
N SER A 126 -40.85 23.40 -43.89
CA SER A 126 -39.50 22.90 -44.13
C SER A 126 -38.60 24.04 -44.57
N ALA A 127 -37.37 24.13 -44.02
CA ALA A 127 -36.40 25.13 -44.43
C ALA A 127 -35.00 24.53 -44.60
N GLU A 128 -34.34 24.82 -45.73
CA GLU A 128 -32.97 24.40 -46.05
C GLU A 128 -32.12 25.61 -46.48
N ARG A 129 -30.88 25.74 -46.00
CA ARG A 129 -30.00 26.91 -46.32
C ARG A 129 -30.66 28.24 -45.99
N PHE A 130 -31.19 28.35 -44.78
CA PHE A 130 -31.97 29.51 -44.34
C PHE A 130 -31.20 30.39 -43.35
N ALA A 131 -31.59 31.66 -43.24
CA ALA A 131 -31.17 32.55 -42.15
C ALA A 131 -32.37 33.33 -41.62
N ILE A 132 -32.69 33.19 -40.33
CA ILE A 132 -33.76 33.92 -39.66
C ILE A 132 -33.12 34.87 -38.64
N ASP A 133 -33.50 36.14 -38.69
CA ASP A 133 -32.98 37.19 -37.81
C ASP A 133 -34.13 38.05 -37.30
N THR A 134 -34.46 37.91 -36.01
CA THR A 134 -35.58 38.61 -35.36
C THR A 134 -35.07 39.62 -34.32
N ASP A 135 -35.81 40.71 -34.20
CA ASP A 135 -35.45 41.89 -33.38
C ASP A 135 -36.72 42.49 -32.78
N GLY A 136 -36.76 42.69 -31.46
CA GLY A 136 -37.95 43.05 -30.70
C GLY A 136 -38.23 42.08 -29.54
N ASP A 137 -38.91 42.56 -28.50
CA ASP A 137 -39.28 41.70 -27.36
C ASP A 137 -40.34 40.69 -27.82
N TYR A 138 -40.31 39.46 -27.29
CA TYR A 138 -41.19 38.35 -27.71
C TYR A 138 -41.03 37.94 -29.19
N ALA A 139 -39.96 38.35 -29.86
CA ALA A 139 -39.76 38.09 -31.29
C ALA A 139 -39.10 36.73 -31.55
N HIS A 140 -39.88 35.70 -31.89
CA HIS A 140 -39.40 34.32 -32.02
C HIS A 140 -38.80 34.00 -33.41
N GLY A 141 -37.76 33.18 -33.45
CA GLY A 141 -37.22 32.67 -34.72
C GLY A 141 -38.23 31.79 -35.46
N ALA A 142 -38.72 30.74 -34.80
CA ALA A 142 -39.86 29.95 -35.22
C ALA A 142 -40.86 29.80 -34.07
N SER A 143 -42.15 29.87 -34.39
CA SER A 143 -43.27 29.67 -33.46
C SER A 143 -44.18 28.58 -34.01
N ILE A 144 -44.54 27.61 -33.17
CA ILE A 144 -45.52 26.57 -33.48
C ILE A 144 -46.60 26.59 -32.41
N ASP A 145 -47.84 26.82 -32.82
CA ASP A 145 -49.00 26.86 -31.94
C ASP A 145 -50.10 25.92 -32.43
N GLY A 146 -50.42 24.90 -31.63
CA GLY A 146 -51.49 23.96 -31.90
C GLY A 146 -51.04 22.56 -32.32
N ALA A 147 -51.98 21.63 -32.21
CA ALA A 147 -51.74 20.19 -32.41
C ALA A 147 -51.23 19.84 -33.81
N ASN A 148 -50.43 18.78 -33.89
CA ASN A 148 -49.90 18.21 -35.14
C ASN A 148 -49.06 19.15 -36.02
N GLY A 149 -48.57 20.27 -35.48
CA GLY A 149 -47.61 21.12 -36.20
C GLY A 149 -46.34 20.33 -36.57
N GLN A 150 -45.70 20.70 -37.67
CA GLN A 150 -44.46 20.04 -38.13
C GLN A 150 -43.45 21.08 -38.59
N LEU A 151 -42.30 21.14 -37.92
CA LEU A 151 -41.20 22.01 -38.29
C LEU A 151 -39.97 21.17 -38.65
N SER A 152 -39.42 21.38 -39.84
CA SER A 152 -38.15 20.79 -40.28
C SER A 152 -37.17 21.89 -40.69
N LEU A 153 -36.02 21.99 -40.03
CA LEU A 153 -34.99 22.99 -40.29
C LEU A 153 -33.66 22.27 -40.55
N THR A 154 -32.96 22.59 -41.63
CA THR A 154 -31.66 21.99 -41.95
C THR A 154 -30.70 23.02 -42.55
N ASP A 155 -29.43 22.97 -42.15
CA ASP A 155 -28.35 23.82 -42.69
C ASP A 155 -28.71 25.31 -42.62
N GLY A 156 -28.83 25.87 -41.41
CA GLY A 156 -29.31 27.23 -41.24
C GLY A 156 -28.84 27.96 -39.99
N VAL A 157 -29.30 29.20 -39.86
CA VAL A 157 -29.06 30.03 -38.68
C VAL A 157 -30.33 30.74 -38.21
N ILE A 158 -30.57 30.75 -36.91
CA ILE A 158 -31.59 31.55 -36.24
C ILE A 158 -30.89 32.50 -35.27
N VAL A 159 -31.22 33.80 -35.33
CA VAL A 159 -30.75 34.81 -34.38
C VAL A 159 -31.94 35.59 -33.83
N THR A 160 -32.07 35.68 -32.51
CA THR A 160 -33.08 36.50 -31.81
C THR A 160 -32.41 37.43 -30.78
N ARG A 161 -32.93 38.66 -30.57
CA ARG A 161 -32.26 39.69 -29.73
C ARG A 161 -33.15 40.41 -28.69
N GLY A 162 -34.38 39.95 -28.44
CA GLY A 162 -35.29 40.59 -27.48
C GLY A 162 -35.43 39.85 -26.16
N LYS A 163 -36.08 40.49 -25.19
CA LYS A 163 -36.58 39.82 -23.98
C LYS A 163 -37.61 38.76 -24.38
N GLU A 164 -37.55 37.57 -23.77
CA GLU A 164 -38.46 36.44 -24.04
C GLU A 164 -38.47 36.02 -25.54
N ALA A 165 -37.42 36.35 -26.29
CA ALA A 165 -37.30 36.07 -27.73
C ALA A 165 -36.66 34.69 -27.97
N TYR A 166 -37.49 33.67 -28.20
CA TYR A 166 -37.00 32.30 -28.35
C TYR A 166 -36.52 31.95 -29.77
N GLY A 167 -35.52 31.07 -29.88
CA GLY A 167 -35.09 30.54 -31.17
C GLY A 167 -36.20 29.71 -31.83
N ILE A 168 -36.71 28.72 -31.09
CA ILE A 168 -37.88 27.93 -31.45
C ILE A 168 -38.83 27.89 -30.25
N MET A 169 -40.07 28.33 -30.45
CA MET A 169 -41.15 28.21 -29.49
C MET A 169 -42.18 27.20 -30.00
N ALA A 170 -42.53 26.22 -29.19
CA ALA A 170 -43.65 25.33 -29.43
C ALA A 170 -44.62 25.36 -28.25
N ASN A 171 -45.89 25.61 -28.54
CA ASN A 171 -46.97 25.75 -27.57
C ASN A 171 -48.16 24.87 -27.99
N LEU A 172 -48.77 24.18 -27.03
CA LEU A 172 -49.97 23.35 -27.22
C LEU A 172 -49.87 22.42 -28.45
N MET A 173 -48.76 21.68 -28.55
CA MET A 173 -48.37 20.92 -29.76
C MET A 173 -48.45 19.39 -29.57
N PRO A 174 -49.57 18.81 -29.07
CA PRO A 174 -49.66 17.36 -28.93
C PRO A 174 -49.58 16.70 -30.31
N GLY A 175 -48.76 15.65 -30.41
CA GLY A 175 -48.52 14.90 -31.64
C GLY A 175 -47.63 15.60 -32.68
N GLY A 176 -47.20 16.83 -32.43
CA GLY A 176 -46.35 17.56 -33.36
C GLY A 176 -44.87 17.16 -33.29
N THR A 177 -44.14 17.46 -34.37
CA THR A 177 -42.71 17.19 -34.50
C THR A 177 -41.88 18.44 -34.82
N ILE A 178 -40.71 18.53 -34.21
CA ILE A 178 -39.66 19.50 -34.53
C ILE A 178 -38.40 18.72 -34.89
N VAL A 179 -37.88 18.91 -36.09
CA VAL A 179 -36.65 18.27 -36.56
C VAL A 179 -35.68 19.38 -36.97
N VAL A 180 -34.52 19.44 -36.32
CA VAL A 180 -33.49 20.45 -36.58
C VAL A 180 -32.18 19.72 -36.85
N ALA A 181 -31.53 20.05 -37.96
CA ALA A 181 -30.23 19.47 -38.32
C ALA A 181 -29.24 20.54 -38.77
N ASP A 182 -27.96 20.39 -38.40
CA ASP A 182 -26.86 21.22 -38.93
C ASP A 182 -27.14 22.75 -38.82
N THR A 183 -27.73 23.17 -37.70
CA THR A 183 -28.27 24.53 -37.51
C THR A 183 -27.63 25.22 -36.32
N LEU A 184 -27.36 26.53 -36.45
CA LEU A 184 -26.96 27.41 -35.36
C LEU A 184 -28.16 28.21 -34.85
N ILE A 185 -28.49 28.10 -33.56
CA ILE A 185 -29.51 28.92 -32.90
C ILE A 185 -28.81 29.84 -31.91
N ARG A 186 -29.00 31.15 -32.06
CA ARG A 186 -28.47 32.17 -31.15
C ARG A 186 -29.57 33.04 -30.60
N THR A 187 -29.68 33.11 -29.28
CA THR A 187 -30.65 33.96 -28.61
C THR A 187 -29.92 34.91 -27.65
N ASN A 188 -30.40 36.15 -27.59
CA ASN A 188 -29.89 37.16 -26.68
C ASN A 188 -31.05 37.93 -26.06
N GLY A 189 -31.07 38.03 -24.74
CA GLY A 189 -32.09 38.73 -23.97
C GLY A 189 -32.48 38.00 -22.69
N LEU A 190 -33.06 38.74 -21.75
CA LEU A 190 -33.65 38.18 -20.52
C LEU A 190 -34.72 37.15 -20.91
N PHE A 191 -34.66 35.93 -20.35
CA PHE A 191 -35.49 34.78 -20.75
C PHE A 191 -35.35 34.38 -22.24
N GLY A 192 -34.24 34.70 -22.93
CA GLY A 192 -34.05 34.33 -24.34
C GLY A 192 -33.76 32.84 -24.55
N ILE A 193 -34.78 31.97 -24.53
CA ILE A 193 -34.62 30.51 -24.61
C ILE A 193 -34.27 30.03 -26.03
N GLY A 194 -33.34 29.08 -26.15
CA GLY A 194 -32.98 28.47 -27.45
C GLY A 194 -34.16 27.71 -28.06
N VAL A 195 -34.61 26.66 -27.37
CA VAL A 195 -35.78 25.85 -27.75
C VAL A 195 -36.70 25.69 -26.54
N SER A 196 -37.95 26.11 -26.68
CA SER A 196 -39.01 25.97 -25.67
C SER A 196 -40.11 25.07 -26.23
N VAL A 197 -40.44 23.98 -25.52
CA VAL A 197 -41.52 23.05 -25.91
C VAL A 197 -42.48 22.89 -24.75
N SER A 198 -43.60 23.59 -24.82
CA SER A 198 -44.57 23.72 -23.74
C SER A 198 -45.86 22.95 -24.02
N TYR A 199 -46.55 22.54 -22.94
CA TYR A 199 -47.89 21.92 -22.96
C TYR A 199 -48.02 20.56 -23.69
N GLY A 200 -47.03 19.68 -23.48
CA GLY A 200 -47.15 18.21 -23.60
C GLY A 200 -47.32 17.59 -25.01
N GLY A 201 -46.85 16.35 -25.15
CA GLY A 201 -47.13 15.49 -26.31
C GLY A 201 -46.35 15.78 -27.59
N ALA A 202 -45.38 16.70 -27.57
CA ALA A 202 -44.53 17.03 -28.71
C ALA A 202 -43.22 16.22 -28.71
N ARG A 203 -42.61 16.04 -29.88
CA ARG A 203 -41.27 15.46 -30.04
C ARG A 203 -40.33 16.40 -30.78
N ALA A 204 -39.18 16.69 -30.19
CA ALA A 204 -38.10 17.45 -30.80
C ALA A 204 -36.85 16.58 -31.01
N THR A 205 -36.27 16.63 -32.21
CA THR A 205 -35.01 15.95 -32.54
C THR A 205 -34.04 16.97 -33.13
N LEU A 206 -32.87 17.11 -32.50
CA LEU A 206 -31.86 18.11 -32.82
C LEU A 206 -30.53 17.39 -33.08
N ASP A 207 -30.11 17.35 -34.34
CA ASP A 207 -28.90 16.66 -34.79
C ASP A 207 -27.84 17.67 -35.24
N ARG A 208 -26.62 17.61 -34.71
CA ARG A 208 -25.54 18.57 -35.04
C ARG A 208 -26.00 20.03 -34.91
N THR A 209 -26.76 20.32 -33.86
CA THR A 209 -27.30 21.66 -33.61
C THR A 209 -26.41 22.37 -32.57
N ASP A 210 -26.10 23.63 -32.84
CA ASP A 210 -25.33 24.50 -31.93
C ASP A 210 -26.27 25.58 -31.40
N ILE A 211 -26.63 25.49 -30.12
CA ILE A 211 -27.53 26.44 -29.46
C ILE A 211 -26.71 27.28 -28.49
N ARG A 212 -26.70 28.60 -28.72
CA ARG A 212 -26.07 29.56 -27.82
C ARG A 212 -27.07 30.59 -27.31
N THR A 213 -27.25 30.65 -26.00
CA THR A 213 -28.15 31.61 -25.36
C THR A 213 -27.37 32.56 -24.46
N SER A 214 -27.85 33.81 -24.37
CA SER A 214 -27.22 34.82 -23.52
C SER A 214 -28.25 35.75 -22.90
N GLY A 215 -28.16 35.95 -21.58
CA GLY A 215 -29.13 36.69 -20.76
C GLY A 215 -29.55 35.88 -19.54
N ASP A 216 -30.02 36.56 -18.50
CA ASP A 216 -30.50 35.87 -17.30
C ASP A 216 -31.73 35.02 -17.63
N TYR A 217 -31.84 33.84 -17.01
CA TYR A 217 -32.88 32.84 -17.26
C TYR A 217 -32.96 32.33 -18.73
N ALA A 218 -31.92 32.55 -19.54
CA ALA A 218 -31.89 32.15 -20.95
C ALA A 218 -31.43 30.69 -21.12
N SER A 219 -32.34 29.73 -20.95
CA SER A 219 -32.00 28.30 -21.09
C SER A 219 -31.80 27.86 -22.55
N ALA A 220 -30.94 26.87 -22.82
CA ALA A 220 -30.81 26.31 -24.18
C ALA A 220 -32.02 25.44 -24.54
N LEU A 221 -32.46 24.59 -23.62
CA LEU A 221 -33.73 23.85 -23.69
C LEU A 221 -34.60 24.14 -22.47
N PHE A 222 -35.88 24.46 -22.69
CA PHE A 222 -36.91 24.50 -21.67
C PHE A 222 -38.08 23.58 -22.03
N LEU A 223 -38.34 22.59 -21.17
CA LEU A 223 -39.31 21.50 -21.39
C LEU A 223 -40.23 21.36 -20.17
N PRO A 224 -41.18 22.30 -19.96
CA PRO A 224 -42.03 22.32 -18.77
C PRO A 224 -43.11 21.23 -18.75
N GLY A 225 -43.59 20.77 -19.91
CA GLY A 225 -44.64 19.74 -20.01
C GLY A 225 -44.13 18.38 -20.47
N ALA A 226 -45.00 17.37 -20.42
CA ALA A 226 -44.74 15.98 -20.84
C ALA A 226 -44.46 15.81 -22.35
N SER A 227 -43.37 16.37 -22.83
CA SER A 227 -42.84 16.28 -24.20
C SER A 227 -41.47 15.59 -24.19
N ALA A 228 -40.95 15.22 -25.37
CA ALA A 228 -39.64 14.60 -25.50
C ALA A 228 -38.71 15.43 -26.40
N ALA A 229 -37.45 15.56 -25.99
CA ALA A 229 -36.40 16.18 -26.79
C ALA A 229 -35.18 15.26 -26.89
N SER A 230 -34.57 15.19 -28.07
CA SER A 230 -33.36 14.40 -28.32
C SER A 230 -32.30 15.27 -28.98
N PHE A 231 -31.06 15.19 -28.48
CA PHE A 231 -29.90 15.88 -29.03
C PHE A 231 -28.81 14.88 -29.40
N ASN A 232 -28.34 14.93 -30.64
CA ASN A 232 -27.22 14.10 -31.10
C ASN A 232 -26.11 14.97 -31.68
N ASP A 233 -24.85 14.72 -31.30
CA ASP A 233 -23.68 15.43 -31.81
C ASP A 233 -23.80 16.97 -31.69
N SER A 234 -24.44 17.45 -30.63
CA SER A 234 -24.87 18.84 -30.49
C SER A 234 -24.08 19.61 -29.43
N HIS A 235 -24.19 20.93 -29.45
CA HIS A 235 -23.53 21.84 -28.53
C HIS A 235 -24.55 22.81 -27.93
N LEU A 236 -24.66 22.84 -26.60
CA LEU A 236 -25.56 23.72 -25.86
C LEU A 236 -24.71 24.64 -25.00
N GLU A 237 -24.76 25.95 -25.22
CA GLU A 237 -23.99 26.95 -24.48
C GLU A 237 -24.91 28.05 -23.95
N THR A 238 -24.87 28.29 -22.64
CA THR A 238 -25.68 29.35 -22.00
C THR A 238 -24.80 30.29 -21.19
N ALA A 239 -25.15 31.58 -21.18
CA ALA A 239 -24.47 32.60 -20.38
C ALA A 239 -25.48 33.58 -19.75
N GLY A 240 -25.50 33.67 -18.42
CA GLY A 240 -26.40 34.53 -17.64
C GLY A 240 -26.75 33.89 -16.28
N ASP A 241 -27.21 34.69 -15.33
CA ASP A 241 -27.66 34.16 -14.05
C ASP A 241 -28.91 33.27 -14.28
N TYR A 242 -28.95 32.10 -13.64
CA TYR A 242 -30.03 31.11 -13.80
C TYR A 242 -30.22 30.57 -15.24
N ALA A 243 -29.25 30.74 -16.14
CA ALA A 243 -29.33 30.28 -17.53
C ALA A 243 -28.97 28.78 -17.63
N LEU A 244 -29.98 27.90 -17.82
CA LEU A 244 -29.80 26.45 -17.74
C LEU A 244 -29.48 25.80 -19.09
N GLY A 245 -28.63 24.78 -19.11
CA GLY A 245 -28.39 24.01 -20.34
C GLY A 245 -29.64 23.25 -20.77
N VAL A 246 -30.11 22.37 -19.91
CA VAL A 246 -31.35 21.59 -20.08
C VAL A 246 -32.22 21.79 -18.85
N ASP A 247 -33.44 22.28 -19.03
CA ASP A 247 -34.47 22.35 -17.98
C ASP A 247 -35.67 21.49 -18.37
N THR A 248 -35.93 20.41 -17.62
CA THR A 248 -37.10 19.55 -17.78
C THR A 248 -37.88 19.40 -16.46
N ARG A 249 -39.21 19.55 -16.54
CA ARG A 249 -40.12 19.49 -15.37
C ARG A 249 -41.09 18.32 -15.38
N GLU A 250 -41.44 17.83 -16.56
CA GLU A 250 -42.27 16.63 -16.81
C GLU A 250 -41.73 15.78 -17.96
N GLY A 251 -40.85 16.33 -18.79
CA GLY A 251 -40.46 15.75 -20.06
C GLY A 251 -39.27 14.81 -19.97
N ARG A 252 -39.00 14.17 -21.10
CA ARG A 252 -37.84 13.30 -21.29
C ARG A 252 -36.84 13.95 -22.23
N VAL A 253 -35.58 14.01 -21.82
CA VAL A 253 -34.47 14.53 -22.63
C VAL A 253 -33.43 13.45 -22.82
N ASP A 254 -33.16 13.08 -24.08
CA ASP A 254 -32.09 12.14 -24.43
C ASP A 254 -30.93 12.93 -25.08
N LEU A 255 -29.72 12.81 -24.53
CA LEU A 255 -28.51 13.47 -25.03
C LEU A 255 -27.47 12.42 -25.46
N THR A 256 -26.96 12.49 -26.69
CA THR A 256 -25.89 11.60 -27.15
C THR A 256 -24.76 12.38 -27.81
N ARG A 257 -23.51 12.18 -27.38
CA ARG A 257 -22.32 12.92 -27.88
C ARG A 257 -22.53 14.44 -27.86
N THR A 258 -23.15 14.93 -26.80
CA THR A 258 -23.50 16.35 -26.67
C THR A 258 -22.57 17.04 -25.69
N ARG A 259 -22.25 18.32 -25.93
CA ARG A 259 -21.52 19.16 -24.97
C ARG A 259 -22.44 20.24 -24.44
N VAL A 260 -22.56 20.33 -23.11
CA VAL A 260 -23.37 21.32 -22.40
C VAL A 260 -22.43 22.23 -21.63
N VAL A 261 -22.46 23.53 -21.90
CA VAL A 261 -21.65 24.56 -21.25
C VAL A 261 -22.58 25.61 -20.69
N THR A 262 -22.43 25.94 -19.41
CA THR A 262 -23.26 26.96 -18.75
C THR A 262 -22.40 27.91 -17.93
N GLY A 263 -22.75 29.18 -17.91
CA GLY A 263 -22.01 30.22 -17.20
C GLY A 263 -22.91 31.25 -16.55
N GLY A 264 -22.69 31.54 -15.27
CA GLY A 264 -23.48 32.48 -14.47
C GLY A 264 -23.83 31.91 -13.09
N ARG A 265 -24.32 32.76 -12.18
CA ARG A 265 -24.74 32.28 -10.86
C ARG A 265 -25.95 31.38 -11.00
N SER A 266 -25.92 30.21 -10.35
CA SER A 266 -26.99 29.20 -10.46
C SER A 266 -27.31 28.77 -11.90
N ALA A 267 -26.35 28.86 -12.82
CA ALA A 267 -26.46 28.31 -14.16
C ALA A 267 -26.19 26.78 -14.09
N HIS A 268 -27.25 25.96 -14.11
CA HIS A 268 -27.13 24.51 -14.02
C HIS A 268 -27.05 23.86 -15.41
N GLY A 269 -26.29 22.75 -15.52
CA GLY A 269 -26.12 22.01 -16.76
C GLY A 269 -27.35 21.21 -17.15
N LEU A 270 -27.60 20.12 -16.42
CA LEU A 270 -28.75 19.24 -16.59
C LEU A 270 -29.68 19.38 -15.38
N TYR A 271 -30.90 19.84 -15.60
CA TYR A 271 -31.86 20.15 -14.54
C TYR A 271 -33.15 19.33 -14.73
N ALA A 272 -33.36 18.34 -13.86
CA ALA A 272 -34.57 17.54 -13.78
C ALA A 272 -35.27 17.76 -12.43
N SER A 273 -36.37 18.51 -12.41
CA SER A 273 -37.12 18.81 -11.18
C SER A 273 -38.60 18.52 -11.39
N LYS A 274 -39.14 17.58 -10.61
CA LYS A 274 -40.55 17.24 -10.69
C LYS A 274 -41.40 18.32 -10.04
N GLU A 275 -41.96 19.22 -10.85
CA GLU A 275 -42.89 20.27 -10.41
C GLU A 275 -44.36 19.87 -10.62
N TYR A 276 -44.59 18.75 -11.31
CA TYR A 276 -45.91 18.28 -11.73
C TYR A 276 -46.04 16.75 -11.58
N SER A 277 -47.01 16.10 -12.24
CA SER A 277 -47.35 14.68 -11.99
C SER A 277 -46.32 13.68 -12.53
N GLU A 278 -45.85 13.90 -13.76
CA GLU A 278 -44.91 13.01 -14.44
C GLU A 278 -43.48 13.17 -13.91
N THR A 279 -42.65 12.16 -14.13
CA THR A 279 -41.25 12.18 -13.67
C THR A 279 -40.36 12.74 -14.77
N PRO A 280 -39.70 13.90 -14.58
CA PRO A 280 -38.74 14.39 -15.55
C PRO A 280 -37.50 13.50 -15.58
N VAL A 281 -37.04 13.18 -16.78
CA VAL A 281 -35.89 12.31 -17.02
C VAL A 281 -34.91 12.99 -17.97
N VAL A 282 -33.62 12.97 -17.60
CA VAL A 282 -32.52 13.29 -18.51
C VAL A 282 -31.62 12.06 -18.61
N ASP A 283 -31.54 11.47 -19.80
CA ASP A 283 -30.63 10.34 -20.09
C ASP A 283 -29.54 10.82 -21.05
N ALA A 284 -28.27 10.73 -20.63
CA ALA A 284 -27.14 11.22 -21.39
C ALA A 284 -26.09 10.13 -21.63
N ALA A 285 -25.57 10.05 -22.84
CA ALA A 285 -24.46 9.17 -23.22
C ALA A 285 -23.40 9.97 -23.98
N ASP A 286 -22.11 9.70 -23.74
CA ASP A 286 -21.02 10.42 -24.42
C ASP A 286 -21.05 11.94 -24.22
N THR A 287 -21.63 12.39 -23.11
CA THR A 287 -21.98 13.80 -22.89
C THR A 287 -21.08 14.45 -21.86
N HIS A 288 -20.59 15.65 -22.16
CA HIS A 288 -19.74 16.45 -21.26
C HIS A 288 -20.49 17.68 -20.79
N VAL A 289 -20.53 17.89 -19.49
CA VAL A 289 -21.19 19.03 -18.86
C VAL A 289 -20.14 19.91 -18.19
N THR A 290 -20.10 21.19 -18.54
CA THR A 290 -19.24 22.19 -17.91
C THR A 290 -20.10 23.31 -17.34
N THR A 291 -19.97 23.61 -16.06
CA THR A 291 -20.68 24.72 -15.43
C THR A 291 -19.72 25.67 -14.72
N THR A 292 -19.99 26.97 -14.84
CA THR A 292 -19.15 28.01 -14.24
C THR A 292 -20.04 29.05 -13.54
N GLY A 293 -19.68 29.43 -12.32
CA GLY A 293 -20.40 30.43 -11.53
C GLY A 293 -20.80 29.92 -10.15
N ALA A 294 -21.06 30.85 -9.22
CA ALA A 294 -21.43 30.49 -7.86
C ALA A 294 -22.74 29.70 -7.84
N ARG A 295 -22.82 28.64 -7.02
CA ARG A 295 -23.99 27.75 -6.89
C ARG A 295 -24.42 27.07 -8.20
N SER A 296 -23.57 27.01 -9.23
CA SER A 296 -23.84 26.24 -10.44
C SER A 296 -23.81 24.73 -10.14
N ILE A 297 -24.57 23.94 -10.90
CA ILE A 297 -24.65 22.48 -10.69
C ILE A 297 -24.55 21.77 -12.02
N GLY A 298 -23.69 20.76 -12.13
CA GLY A 298 -23.53 19.96 -13.34
C GLY A 298 -24.79 19.17 -13.68
N ALA A 299 -25.13 18.21 -12.84
CA ALA A 299 -26.33 17.39 -12.95
C ALA A 299 -27.20 17.51 -11.69
N LEU A 300 -28.48 17.86 -11.85
CA LEU A 300 -29.42 18.09 -10.78
C LEU A 300 -30.69 17.24 -10.96
N ALA A 301 -31.01 16.47 -9.94
CA ALA A 301 -32.28 15.77 -9.77
C ALA A 301 -32.98 16.26 -8.48
N ARG A 302 -34.23 16.73 -8.59
CA ARG A 302 -34.99 17.19 -7.41
C ARG A 302 -36.46 16.75 -7.46
N PHE A 303 -37.03 16.58 -6.27
CA PHE A 303 -38.45 16.29 -6.03
C PHE A 303 -39.00 15.04 -6.74
N GLY A 304 -38.13 14.12 -7.14
CA GLY A 304 -38.50 12.92 -7.89
C GLY A 304 -37.93 12.87 -9.32
N GLY A 305 -37.20 13.91 -9.76
CA GLY A 305 -36.52 13.92 -11.06
C GLY A 305 -35.39 12.89 -11.15
N LYS A 306 -35.03 12.51 -12.38
CA LYS A 306 -34.01 11.49 -12.64
C LYS A 306 -33.00 11.96 -13.68
N VAL A 307 -31.71 11.75 -13.38
CA VAL A 307 -30.61 12.00 -14.33
C VAL A 307 -29.74 10.75 -14.43
N THR A 308 -29.58 10.22 -15.64
CA THR A 308 -28.65 9.12 -15.93
C THR A 308 -27.56 9.63 -16.86
N MET A 309 -26.29 9.37 -16.58
CA MET A 309 -25.21 9.64 -17.53
C MET A 309 -24.27 8.45 -17.68
N THR A 310 -23.83 8.19 -18.92
CA THR A 310 -22.85 7.13 -19.24
C THR A 310 -21.72 7.66 -20.13
N ARG A 311 -20.47 7.31 -19.82
CA ARG A 311 -19.26 7.58 -20.61
C ARG A 311 -19.04 9.07 -20.94
N GLY A 312 -18.63 9.88 -19.97
CA GLY A 312 -18.50 11.34 -20.15
C GLY A 312 -17.83 12.04 -18.97
N GLY A 313 -18.14 13.32 -18.76
CA GLY A 313 -17.55 14.08 -17.66
C GLY A 313 -18.40 15.26 -17.20
N ILE A 314 -18.29 15.60 -15.92
CA ILE A 314 -18.89 16.77 -15.31
C ILE A 314 -17.77 17.62 -14.71
N ALA A 315 -17.62 18.85 -15.18
CA ALA A 315 -16.68 19.82 -14.63
C ALA A 315 -17.44 21.05 -14.13
N THR A 316 -17.31 21.39 -12.84
CA THR A 316 -18.01 22.54 -12.26
C THR A 316 -17.06 23.45 -11.49
N SER A 317 -17.20 24.76 -11.67
CA SER A 317 -16.35 25.74 -10.99
C SER A 317 -17.15 26.92 -10.45
N GLY A 318 -16.92 27.25 -9.18
CA GLY A 318 -17.57 28.39 -8.52
C GLY A 318 -17.74 28.14 -7.02
N GLU A 319 -17.92 29.22 -6.26
CA GLU A 319 -18.24 29.13 -4.84
C GLU A 319 -19.57 28.39 -4.65
N ARG A 320 -19.59 27.35 -3.80
CA ARG A 320 -20.75 26.47 -3.56
C ARG A 320 -21.28 25.79 -4.82
N ALA A 321 -20.49 25.68 -5.88
CA ALA A 321 -20.83 24.91 -7.06
C ALA A 321 -20.78 23.41 -6.76
N ARG A 322 -21.57 22.60 -7.45
CA ARG A 322 -21.62 21.14 -7.24
C ARG A 322 -21.57 20.39 -8.55
N GLY A 323 -20.91 19.24 -8.57
CA GLY A 323 -20.91 18.36 -9.73
C GLY A 323 -22.31 17.75 -9.90
N VAL A 324 -22.79 17.14 -8.83
CA VAL A 324 -24.05 16.41 -8.79
C VAL A 324 -24.88 16.84 -7.58
N LEU A 325 -26.18 17.03 -7.78
CA LEU A 325 -27.15 17.22 -6.71
C LEU A 325 -28.34 16.27 -6.89
N SER A 326 -28.66 15.50 -5.85
CA SER A 326 -29.88 14.69 -5.76
C SER A 326 -30.65 15.05 -4.48
N SER A 327 -31.85 15.62 -4.59
CA SER A 327 -32.56 16.09 -3.39
C SER A 327 -34.07 15.86 -3.42
N GLY A 328 -34.59 15.25 -2.36
CA GLY A 328 -36.02 14.94 -2.21
C GLY A 328 -36.32 13.50 -2.60
N THR A 329 -37.30 12.90 -1.93
CA THR A 329 -37.73 11.51 -2.13
C THR A 329 -37.96 11.19 -3.60
N GLY A 330 -37.36 10.08 -4.05
CA GLY A 330 -37.47 9.58 -5.43
C GLY A 330 -36.55 10.29 -6.43
N SER A 331 -35.75 11.27 -6.00
CA SER A 331 -34.75 11.89 -6.85
C SER A 331 -33.53 10.98 -6.96
N THR A 332 -33.06 10.75 -8.19
CA THR A 332 -31.94 9.84 -8.45
C THR A 332 -31.00 10.43 -9.48
N VAL A 333 -29.70 10.38 -9.18
CA VAL A 333 -28.66 10.58 -10.19
C VAL A 333 -27.82 9.30 -10.28
N THR A 334 -27.74 8.72 -11.48
CA THR A 334 -26.97 7.51 -11.75
C THR A 334 -25.91 7.80 -12.81
N LEU A 335 -24.65 7.57 -12.47
CA LEU A 335 -23.50 7.90 -13.33
C LEU A 335 -22.63 6.67 -13.54
N ALA A 336 -22.28 6.37 -14.79
CA ALA A 336 -21.43 5.22 -15.14
C ALA A 336 -20.29 5.60 -16.09
N ASP A 337 -19.07 5.17 -15.77
CA ASP A 337 -17.88 5.43 -16.59
C ASP A 337 -17.61 6.95 -16.76
N MET A 338 -17.67 7.69 -15.65
CA MET A 338 -17.64 9.16 -15.63
C MET A 338 -16.43 9.71 -14.86
N THR A 339 -16.11 10.98 -15.13
CA THR A 339 -15.25 11.82 -14.27
C THR A 339 -16.05 13.02 -13.76
N ILE A 340 -15.88 13.36 -12.49
CA ILE A 340 -16.55 14.50 -11.85
C ILE A 340 -15.47 15.35 -11.17
N ASP A 341 -15.24 16.55 -11.69
CA ASP A 341 -14.27 17.50 -11.17
C ASP A 341 -14.97 18.77 -10.69
N THR A 342 -14.79 19.10 -9.40
CA THR A 342 -15.33 20.33 -8.82
C THR A 342 -14.27 21.23 -8.22
N HIS A 343 -14.47 22.54 -8.41
CA HIS A 343 -13.56 23.58 -7.95
C HIS A 343 -14.33 24.79 -7.40
N GLY A 344 -13.76 25.44 -6.39
CA GLY A 344 -14.33 26.63 -5.73
C GLY A 344 -14.43 26.45 -4.22
N ALA A 345 -14.66 27.52 -3.46
CA ALA A 345 -14.87 27.38 -2.01
C ALA A 345 -16.20 26.67 -1.71
N GLU A 346 -16.22 25.75 -0.74
CA GLU A 346 -17.41 24.97 -0.34
C GLU A 346 -18.12 24.26 -1.52
N ALA A 347 -17.34 23.87 -2.54
CA ALA A 347 -17.83 23.28 -3.79
C ALA A 347 -17.84 21.75 -3.72
N ASP A 348 -18.77 21.18 -2.93
CA ASP A 348 -18.90 19.74 -2.78
C ASP A 348 -19.20 19.05 -4.13
N ALA A 349 -18.48 17.97 -4.44
CA ALA A 349 -18.64 17.33 -5.75
C ALA A 349 -19.98 16.60 -5.90
N LEU A 350 -20.35 15.83 -4.88
CA LEU A 350 -21.64 15.13 -4.79
C LEU A 350 -22.43 15.71 -3.63
N TYR A 351 -23.71 15.94 -3.84
CA TYR A 351 -24.62 16.35 -2.78
C TYR A 351 -25.93 15.59 -2.84
N ALA A 352 -26.23 14.83 -1.78
CA ALA A 352 -27.52 14.16 -1.65
C ALA A 352 -28.25 14.62 -0.39
N SER A 353 -29.57 14.85 -0.48
CA SER A 353 -30.35 15.17 0.72
C SER A 353 -31.82 14.75 0.66
N ALA A 354 -32.45 14.65 1.84
CA ALA A 354 -33.90 14.47 1.99
C ALA A 354 -34.49 13.33 1.15
N GLY A 355 -33.87 12.15 1.18
CA GLY A 355 -34.25 10.95 0.42
C GLY A 355 -33.68 10.89 -0.99
N GLY A 356 -32.80 11.82 -1.37
CA GLY A 356 -32.08 11.80 -2.64
C GLY A 356 -31.03 10.69 -2.69
N MET A 357 -30.90 10.08 -3.87
CA MET A 357 -29.97 8.98 -4.14
C MET A 357 -28.96 9.37 -5.22
N ILE A 358 -27.69 9.02 -4.99
CA ILE A 358 -26.60 9.10 -5.98
C ILE A 358 -25.96 7.71 -6.09
N ASP A 359 -25.97 7.16 -7.31
CA ASP A 359 -25.32 5.88 -7.63
C ASP A 359 -24.22 6.09 -8.67
N LEU A 360 -23.00 5.70 -8.32
CA LEU A 360 -21.82 5.82 -9.16
C LEU A 360 -21.29 4.43 -9.52
N PHE A 361 -21.03 4.20 -10.81
CA PHE A 361 -20.41 2.98 -11.33
C PHE A 361 -19.16 3.34 -12.11
N ARG A 362 -17.98 2.82 -11.75
CA ARG A 362 -16.70 3.15 -12.41
C ARG A 362 -16.51 4.65 -12.62
N THR A 363 -16.71 5.42 -11.56
CA THR A 363 -16.72 6.89 -11.64
C THR A 363 -15.75 7.51 -10.65
N ASP A 364 -14.89 8.39 -11.15
CA ASP A 364 -13.93 9.12 -10.33
C ASP A 364 -14.47 10.51 -10.01
N THR A 365 -14.48 10.85 -8.71
CA THR A 365 -14.97 12.12 -8.19
C THR A 365 -13.90 12.86 -7.42
N ARG A 366 -13.70 14.13 -7.76
CA ARG A 366 -12.63 14.95 -7.22
C ARG A 366 -13.10 16.37 -6.90
N ALA A 367 -12.92 16.76 -5.64
CA ALA A 367 -13.14 18.12 -5.16
C ALA A 367 -11.80 18.78 -4.81
N THR A 368 -11.52 19.93 -5.41
CA THR A 368 -10.24 20.65 -5.23
C THR A 368 -10.37 21.92 -4.39
N GLY A 369 -11.58 22.32 -4.06
CA GLY A 369 -11.93 23.53 -3.34
C GLY A 369 -11.53 23.57 -1.86
N ALA A 370 -11.44 24.77 -1.27
CA ALA A 370 -11.31 24.91 0.18
C ALA A 370 -12.67 24.58 0.84
N GLY A 371 -12.67 23.82 1.94
CA GLY A 371 -13.91 23.39 2.59
C GLY A 371 -14.83 22.52 1.72
N SER A 372 -14.29 21.88 0.69
CA SER A 372 -15.07 21.12 -0.30
C SER A 372 -14.87 19.62 -0.11
N HIS A 373 -15.95 18.88 0.03
CA HIS A 373 -15.95 17.44 0.16
C HIS A 373 -16.07 16.77 -1.21
N ALA A 374 -15.61 15.53 -1.33
CA ALA A 374 -15.99 14.71 -2.48
C ALA A 374 -17.48 14.39 -2.42
N ALA A 375 -18.04 14.18 -1.22
CA ALA A 375 -19.47 13.99 -1.03
C ALA A 375 -20.01 14.65 0.24
N ALA A 376 -21.19 15.26 0.15
CA ALA A 376 -21.96 15.77 1.27
C ALA A 376 -23.38 15.17 1.26
N ILE A 377 -23.70 14.32 2.25
CA ILE A 377 -24.90 13.46 2.26
C ILE A 377 -25.73 13.71 3.53
N HIS A 378 -26.94 14.25 3.37
CA HIS A 378 -27.80 14.69 4.48
C HIS A 378 -29.21 14.11 4.40
N GLY A 379 -29.49 12.99 5.08
CA GLY A 379 -30.76 12.30 4.93
C GLY A 379 -30.89 11.59 3.58
N GLY A 380 -29.79 11.13 2.98
CA GLY A 380 -29.76 10.57 1.62
C GLY A 380 -28.84 9.35 1.50
N THR A 381 -28.69 8.84 0.28
CA THR A 381 -27.89 7.64 0.00
C THR A 381 -26.81 7.91 -1.05
N LEU A 382 -25.62 7.35 -0.82
CA LEU A 382 -24.53 7.34 -1.78
C LEU A 382 -24.02 5.91 -1.97
N THR A 383 -24.08 5.43 -3.21
CA THR A 383 -23.44 4.19 -3.62
C THR A 383 -22.29 4.50 -4.57
N VAL A 384 -21.12 3.93 -4.31
CA VAL A 384 -20.00 3.93 -5.25
C VAL A 384 -19.54 2.50 -5.49
N ASP A 385 -19.67 2.05 -6.72
CA ASP A 385 -19.30 0.73 -7.20
C ASP A 385 -18.19 0.88 -8.23
N GLU A 386 -16.94 0.66 -7.79
CA GLU A 386 -15.71 0.94 -8.53
C GLU A 386 -15.51 2.45 -8.83
N GLY A 387 -14.32 2.98 -8.56
CA GLY A 387 -13.99 4.41 -8.76
C GLY A 387 -13.40 5.06 -7.52
N SER A 388 -13.52 6.39 -7.40
CA SER A 388 -12.90 7.13 -6.31
C SER A 388 -13.68 8.36 -5.83
N LEU A 389 -13.53 8.67 -4.53
CA LEU A 389 -14.01 9.87 -3.86
C LEU A 389 -12.81 10.60 -3.23
N VAL A 390 -12.36 11.68 -3.86
CA VAL A 390 -11.17 12.41 -3.42
C VAL A 390 -11.49 13.87 -3.14
N SER A 391 -11.30 14.33 -1.90
CA SER A 391 -11.14 15.75 -1.61
C SER A 391 -9.67 16.07 -1.45
N GLU A 392 -9.15 17.07 -2.16
CA GLU A 392 -7.73 17.40 -2.11
C GLU A 392 -7.31 18.17 -0.85
N ARG A 393 -8.22 18.97 -0.30
CA ARG A 393 -7.91 19.95 0.75
C ARG A 393 -8.81 19.85 1.96
N HIS A 394 -9.76 18.92 1.95
CA HIS A 394 -10.72 18.76 3.03
C HIS A 394 -11.06 17.28 3.27
N GLY A 395 -12.11 17.03 4.05
CA GLY A 395 -12.58 15.66 4.30
C GLY A 395 -13.18 15.04 3.05
N ALA A 396 -13.06 13.71 2.90
CA ALA A 396 -13.63 13.04 1.73
C ALA A 396 -15.16 13.16 1.72
N ILE A 397 -15.80 12.87 2.86
CA ILE A 397 -17.24 12.79 3.00
C ILE A 397 -17.69 13.62 4.21
N TYR A 398 -18.80 14.33 4.05
CA TYR A 398 -19.54 14.94 5.14
C TYR A 398 -20.96 14.36 5.20
N ALA A 399 -21.39 13.89 6.36
CA ALA A 399 -22.65 13.18 6.47
C ALA A 399 -23.48 13.52 7.72
N SER A 400 -24.80 13.52 7.56
CA SER A 400 -25.79 13.38 8.64
C SER A 400 -26.95 12.52 8.18
N ASN A 401 -27.41 11.56 9.01
CA ASN A 401 -28.48 10.63 8.66
C ASN A 401 -28.31 10.01 7.26
N ALA A 402 -27.24 9.25 7.04
CA ALA A 402 -26.82 8.86 5.68
C ALA A 402 -26.50 7.38 5.59
N ASP A 403 -26.80 6.78 4.44
CA ASP A 403 -26.34 5.45 4.05
C ASP A 403 -25.29 5.57 2.94
N LEU A 404 -24.06 5.12 3.23
CA LEU A 404 -22.89 5.23 2.38
C LEU A 404 -22.35 3.83 2.07
N THR A 405 -22.34 3.42 0.81
CA THR A 405 -21.79 2.13 0.38
C THR A 405 -20.68 2.34 -0.62
N LEU A 406 -19.45 1.94 -0.26
CA LEU A 406 -18.29 1.92 -1.15
C LEU A 406 -17.90 0.47 -1.40
N ARG A 407 -17.89 0.02 -2.66
CA ARG A 407 -17.64 -1.38 -2.99
C ARG A 407 -16.73 -1.58 -4.19
N ASN A 408 -16.30 -2.83 -4.38
CA ASN A 408 -15.55 -3.29 -5.57
C ASN A 408 -14.29 -2.46 -5.83
N GLY A 409 -13.42 -2.36 -4.83
CA GLY A 409 -12.15 -1.65 -4.94
C GLY A 409 -12.24 -0.11 -4.92
N THR A 410 -13.42 0.46 -4.63
CA THR A 410 -13.61 1.91 -4.48
C THR A 410 -12.60 2.52 -3.51
N ARG A 411 -12.04 3.68 -3.86
CA ARG A 411 -11.10 4.43 -3.01
C ARG A 411 -11.68 5.73 -2.48
N ALA A 412 -11.63 5.99 -1.17
CA ALA A 412 -12.04 7.26 -0.56
C ALA A 412 -10.92 7.91 0.26
N VAL A 413 -10.58 9.17 -0.02
CA VAL A 413 -9.48 9.89 0.63
C VAL A 413 -9.82 11.37 0.83
N GLY A 414 -9.59 11.86 2.05
CA GLY A 414 -9.64 13.30 2.37
C GLY A 414 -8.24 13.86 2.56
N GLY A 415 -7.91 14.90 1.81
CA GLY A 415 -6.57 15.51 1.81
C GLY A 415 -6.19 16.23 3.11
N ASN A 416 -7.15 16.49 4.00
CA ASN A 416 -6.87 16.96 5.36
C ASN A 416 -6.70 15.83 6.39
N GLY A 417 -6.72 14.57 5.96
CA GLY A 417 -6.63 13.41 6.84
C GLY A 417 -7.95 12.96 7.47
N THR A 418 -9.09 13.56 7.12
CA THR A 418 -10.43 13.10 7.53
C THR A 418 -11.12 12.36 6.40
N LEU A 419 -11.54 11.11 6.65
CA LEU A 419 -12.38 10.35 5.75
C LEU A 419 -13.82 10.86 5.81
N LEU A 420 -14.37 10.92 7.03
CA LEU A 420 -15.79 11.17 7.26
C LEU A 420 -15.97 12.17 8.41
N PHE A 421 -16.56 13.32 8.10
CA PHE A 421 -17.14 14.21 9.09
C PHE A 421 -18.59 13.82 9.34
N VAL A 422 -18.96 13.68 10.61
CA VAL A 422 -20.30 13.28 11.01
C VAL A 422 -20.94 14.41 11.81
N ARG A 423 -22.04 14.97 11.30
CA ARG A 423 -22.94 15.77 12.12
C ARG A 423 -23.94 14.82 12.77
N ALA A 424 -23.72 14.54 14.05
CA ALA A 424 -24.57 13.65 14.81
C ALA A 424 -25.95 14.28 15.06
N GLU A 425 -27.00 13.58 14.67
CA GLU A 425 -28.39 13.94 14.95
C GLU A 425 -29.00 12.85 15.83
N THR A 426 -29.68 13.25 16.90
CA THR A 426 -30.25 12.31 17.88
C THR A 426 -31.17 11.30 17.19
N GLY A 427 -30.82 10.01 17.28
CA GLY A 427 -31.62 8.91 16.71
C GLY A 427 -31.45 8.68 15.21
N ALA A 428 -30.59 9.42 14.51
CA ALA A 428 -30.36 9.29 13.08
C ALA A 428 -28.94 8.77 12.79
N PRO A 429 -28.77 7.48 12.46
CA PRO A 429 -27.45 6.89 12.27
C PRO A 429 -26.81 7.33 10.95
N VAL A 430 -25.48 7.35 10.92
CA VAL A 430 -24.71 7.35 9.67
C VAL A 430 -24.14 5.96 9.49
N ARG A 431 -24.42 5.30 8.36
CA ARG A 431 -23.92 3.96 8.05
C ARG A 431 -22.89 4.04 6.94
N LEU A 432 -21.70 3.51 7.19
CA LEU A 432 -20.63 3.37 6.22
C LEU A 432 -20.31 1.89 6.00
N SER A 433 -20.63 1.39 4.82
CA SER A 433 -20.28 0.04 4.37
C SER A 433 -19.12 0.09 3.38
N LEU A 434 -18.03 -0.59 3.70
CA LEU A 434 -16.88 -0.84 2.82
C LEU A 434 -16.89 -2.32 2.42
N GLU A 435 -17.11 -2.60 1.15
CA GLU A 435 -17.34 -3.97 0.65
C GLU A 435 -16.35 -4.34 -0.46
N THR A 436 -16.02 -5.62 -0.57
CA THR A 436 -15.32 -6.20 -1.72
C THR A 436 -14.07 -5.39 -2.14
N GLY A 437 -13.09 -5.31 -1.25
CA GLY A 437 -11.79 -4.68 -1.50
C GLY A 437 -11.78 -3.16 -1.45
N ALA A 438 -12.86 -2.49 -1.02
CA ALA A 438 -12.90 -1.04 -0.86
C ALA A 438 -11.78 -0.53 0.09
N GLN A 439 -11.22 0.63 -0.24
CA GLN A 439 -10.09 1.23 0.48
C GLN A 439 -10.44 2.65 0.93
N ALA A 440 -10.37 2.91 2.23
CA ALA A 440 -10.68 4.22 2.79
C ALA A 440 -9.52 4.74 3.67
N GLU A 441 -9.13 6.00 3.46
CA GLU A 441 -8.03 6.64 4.19
C GLU A 441 -8.52 7.93 4.87
N GLY A 442 -8.26 8.04 6.17
CA GLY A 442 -8.56 9.21 6.99
C GLY A 442 -9.41 8.89 8.22
N ASN A 443 -9.48 9.86 9.12
CA ASN A 443 -10.21 9.75 10.38
C ASN A 443 -11.73 9.79 10.17
N ILE A 444 -12.47 9.11 11.04
CA ILE A 444 -13.92 9.27 11.16
C ILE A 444 -14.15 10.06 12.44
N ALA A 445 -14.72 11.26 12.31
CA ALA A 445 -14.84 12.19 13.43
C ALA A 445 -16.22 12.83 13.47
N ASN A 446 -16.73 13.00 14.68
CA ASN A 446 -17.92 13.77 14.95
C ASN A 446 -17.57 15.27 14.91
N LEU A 447 -18.45 16.06 14.35
CA LEU A 447 -18.43 17.51 14.56
C LEU A 447 -19.02 17.81 15.94
N SER A 448 -18.40 18.76 16.64
CA SER A 448 -18.98 19.33 17.86
C SER A 448 -20.35 19.95 17.57
N ASP A 449 -21.18 20.04 18.61
CA ASP A 449 -22.40 20.83 18.55
C ASP A 449 -22.10 22.34 18.42
N ASP A 450 -23.13 23.16 18.27
CA ASP A 450 -23.00 24.61 18.10
C ASP A 450 -22.34 25.30 19.31
N ASP A 451 -22.36 24.66 20.48
CA ASP A 451 -21.72 25.13 21.73
C ASP A 451 -20.29 24.60 21.89
N GLY A 452 -19.80 23.77 20.96
CA GLY A 452 -18.48 23.17 20.96
C GLY A 452 -18.35 21.87 21.77
N ASN A 453 -19.46 21.33 22.29
CA ASN A 453 -19.44 20.09 23.06
C ASN A 453 -19.31 18.85 22.16
N PRO A 454 -18.74 17.74 22.68
CA PRO A 454 -18.73 16.46 21.97
C PRO A 454 -20.15 15.95 21.73
N THR A 455 -20.40 15.44 20.52
CA THR A 455 -21.68 14.82 20.17
C THR A 455 -21.63 13.31 20.36
N PRO A 456 -22.78 12.63 20.58
CA PRO A 456 -22.81 11.18 20.72
C PRO A 456 -22.33 10.46 19.45
N ALA A 457 -21.71 9.28 19.64
CA ALA A 457 -21.36 8.39 18.53
C ALA A 457 -22.63 7.83 17.89
N VAL A 458 -22.87 8.15 16.61
CA VAL A 458 -24.03 7.67 15.83
C VAL A 458 -23.63 6.86 14.60
N THR A 459 -22.33 6.66 14.38
CA THR A 459 -21.81 6.08 13.15
C THR A 459 -21.67 4.56 13.26
N ASP A 460 -22.24 3.82 12.33
CA ASP A 460 -22.02 2.38 12.16
C ASP A 460 -21.10 2.15 10.97
N VAL A 461 -20.03 1.39 11.19
CA VAL A 461 -19.03 1.08 10.16
C VAL A 461 -18.95 -0.43 9.98
N ALA A 462 -19.11 -0.89 8.73
CA ALA A 462 -19.00 -2.30 8.37
C ALA A 462 -17.97 -2.48 7.25
N LEU A 463 -16.98 -3.34 7.47
CA LEU A 463 -16.00 -3.75 6.47
C LEU A 463 -16.22 -5.22 6.11
N SER A 464 -16.26 -5.54 4.83
CA SER A 464 -16.36 -6.92 4.34
C SER A 464 -15.54 -7.17 3.08
N GLY A 465 -15.20 -8.43 2.82
CA GLY A 465 -14.59 -8.87 1.56
C GLY A 465 -13.23 -8.24 1.30
N ALA A 466 -12.28 -8.38 2.22
CA ALA A 466 -10.93 -7.82 2.14
C ALA A 466 -10.86 -6.28 1.98
N SER A 467 -11.88 -5.57 2.49
CA SER A 467 -11.89 -4.10 2.52
C SER A 467 -10.98 -3.58 3.63
N ALA A 468 -10.46 -2.36 3.46
CA ALA A 468 -9.58 -1.75 4.45
C ALA A 468 -9.90 -0.28 4.73
N TRP A 469 -9.74 0.09 5.99
CA TRP A 469 -9.81 1.47 6.46
C TRP A 469 -8.55 1.80 7.27
N ALA A 470 -7.92 2.94 7.00
CA ALA A 470 -6.79 3.46 7.79
C ALA A 470 -7.14 4.85 8.36
N GLY A 471 -7.24 4.94 9.68
CA GLY A 471 -7.66 6.17 10.36
C GLY A 471 -7.86 5.99 11.85
N ALA A 472 -8.04 7.11 12.56
CA ALA A 472 -8.48 7.15 13.95
C ALA A 472 -9.98 7.52 14.05
N THR A 473 -10.61 7.23 15.19
CA THR A 473 -12.02 7.60 15.42
C THR A 473 -12.36 7.79 16.88
N ASP A 474 -13.29 8.70 17.16
CA ASP A 474 -14.03 8.84 18.41
C ASP A 474 -15.55 8.82 18.18
N ALA A 475 -15.98 8.54 16.94
CA ALA A 475 -17.35 8.76 16.47
C ALA A 475 -18.10 7.46 16.13
N VAL A 476 -17.40 6.33 16.12
CA VAL A 476 -17.95 5.04 15.68
C VAL A 476 -18.64 4.33 16.85
N ARG A 477 -19.95 4.13 16.71
CA ARG A 477 -20.79 3.43 17.68
C ARG A 477 -20.65 1.92 17.55
N THR A 478 -20.72 1.39 16.33
CA THR A 478 -20.51 -0.04 16.07
C THR A 478 -19.54 -0.21 14.91
N LEU A 479 -18.62 -1.16 15.06
CA LEU A 479 -17.65 -1.52 14.05
C LEU A 479 -17.72 -3.03 13.80
N SER A 480 -17.99 -3.44 12.57
CA SER A 480 -17.90 -4.84 12.15
C SER A 480 -16.84 -5.01 11.06
N LEU A 481 -16.02 -6.05 11.18
CA LEU A 481 -15.07 -6.46 10.15
C LEU A 481 -15.26 -7.94 9.87
N ASP A 482 -15.45 -8.30 8.60
CA ASP A 482 -15.64 -9.67 8.15
C ASP A 482 -14.77 -10.00 6.93
N SER A 483 -14.49 -11.30 6.72
CA SER A 483 -13.95 -11.85 5.47
C SER A 483 -12.63 -11.19 5.03
N GLY A 484 -11.60 -11.25 5.87
CA GLY A 484 -10.25 -10.77 5.59
C GLY A 484 -10.08 -9.24 5.64
N SER A 485 -11.05 -8.52 6.20
CA SER A 485 -11.03 -7.06 6.27
C SER A 485 -10.03 -6.53 7.30
N ARG A 486 -9.62 -5.26 7.15
CA ARG A 486 -8.61 -4.66 8.03
C ARG A 486 -8.91 -3.21 8.42
N TRP A 487 -8.80 -2.91 9.70
CA TRP A 487 -8.67 -1.54 10.20
C TRP A 487 -7.24 -1.25 10.67
N THR A 488 -6.64 -0.19 10.16
CA THR A 488 -5.33 0.32 10.62
C THR A 488 -5.51 1.59 11.44
N ILE A 489 -5.19 1.52 12.73
CA ILE A 489 -5.34 2.60 13.70
C ILE A 489 -4.16 3.55 13.59
N THR A 490 -4.39 4.80 13.18
CA THR A 490 -3.34 5.81 12.97
C THR A 490 -3.14 6.73 14.19
N GLY A 491 -4.10 6.78 15.11
CA GLY A 491 -4.11 7.58 16.33
C GLY A 491 -4.99 6.96 17.42
N ALA A 492 -5.01 7.53 18.63
CA ALA A 492 -5.90 7.05 19.70
C ALA A 492 -7.35 6.99 19.21
N SER A 493 -8.05 5.89 19.52
CA SER A 493 -9.38 5.64 19.01
C SER A 493 -10.32 5.11 20.10
N THR A 494 -11.59 5.49 20.00
CA THR A 494 -12.68 5.01 20.85
C THR A 494 -13.83 4.52 19.96
N VAL A 495 -14.33 3.32 20.26
CA VAL A 495 -15.46 2.69 19.57
C VAL A 495 -16.48 2.21 20.60
N GLY A 496 -17.76 2.20 20.26
CA GLY A 496 -18.79 1.59 21.11
C GLY A 496 -18.62 0.08 21.23
N SER A 497 -18.93 -0.68 20.17
CA SER A 497 -18.76 -2.14 20.14
C SER A 497 -18.07 -2.63 18.88
N ILE A 498 -17.35 -3.74 18.98
CA ILE A 498 -16.60 -4.34 17.87
C ILE A 498 -17.02 -5.79 17.67
N VAL A 499 -17.31 -6.15 16.41
CA VAL A 499 -17.43 -7.53 15.95
C VAL A 499 -16.33 -7.80 14.93
N LEU A 500 -15.45 -8.76 15.21
CA LEU A 500 -14.27 -9.05 14.39
C LEU A 500 -14.29 -10.53 13.94
N ASN A 501 -14.57 -10.78 12.67
CA ASN A 501 -14.66 -12.12 12.09
C ASN A 501 -13.62 -12.32 10.98
N ASP A 502 -12.70 -13.28 11.15
CA ASP A 502 -11.65 -13.60 10.16
C ASP A 502 -10.97 -12.33 9.60
N SER A 503 -10.62 -11.40 10.48
CA SER A 503 -10.24 -10.03 10.12
C SER A 503 -9.20 -9.47 11.10
N ALA A 504 -8.60 -8.33 10.76
CA ALA A 504 -7.50 -7.76 11.53
C ALA A 504 -7.72 -6.30 11.95
N ILE A 505 -7.40 -6.00 13.20
CA ILE A 505 -7.15 -4.64 13.68
C ILE A 505 -5.64 -4.50 13.86
N ALA A 506 -5.04 -3.41 13.38
CA ALA A 506 -3.61 -3.18 13.49
C ALA A 506 -3.32 -1.74 13.87
N PHE A 507 -2.50 -1.53 14.89
CA PHE A 507 -1.91 -0.21 15.09
C PHE A 507 -0.93 0.10 13.95
N ALA A 508 -0.94 1.34 13.47
CA ALA A 508 0.06 1.79 12.51
C ALA A 508 1.44 1.83 13.17
N ALA A 509 2.50 1.52 12.42
CA ALA A 509 3.87 1.60 12.93
C ALA A 509 4.11 2.97 13.61
N PRO A 510 4.64 3.01 14.83
CA PRO A 510 4.82 4.26 15.56
C PRO A 510 5.86 5.13 14.85
N GLY A 511 5.49 6.37 14.50
CA GLY A 511 6.45 7.44 14.28
C GLY A 511 6.82 8.03 15.64
N ALA A 512 8.10 8.01 16.03
CA ALA A 512 8.61 8.58 17.29
C ALA A 512 8.01 8.03 18.61
N GLY A 513 7.76 6.72 18.72
CA GLY A 513 7.74 6.02 20.02
C GLY A 513 6.59 6.31 20.98
N THR A 514 5.49 6.96 20.55
CA THR A 514 4.30 7.12 21.40
C THR A 514 3.30 5.99 21.15
N PRO A 515 3.00 5.16 22.16
CA PRO A 515 1.99 4.12 22.03
C PRO A 515 0.59 4.69 21.88
N ARG A 516 -0.29 3.93 21.23
CA ARG A 516 -1.69 4.29 20.97
C ARG A 516 -2.64 3.36 21.72
N SER A 517 -3.84 3.85 21.98
CA SER A 517 -4.90 3.05 22.61
C SER A 517 -6.11 2.92 21.70
N LEU A 518 -6.72 1.74 21.72
CA LEU A 518 -8.08 1.48 21.25
C LEU A 518 -8.97 1.26 22.48
N VAL A 519 -9.93 2.13 22.72
CA VAL A 519 -10.94 1.98 23.78
C VAL A 519 -12.22 1.44 23.18
N VAL A 520 -12.79 0.39 23.77
CA VAL A 520 -14.07 -0.21 23.38
C VAL A 520 -15.03 -0.07 24.57
N ASN A 521 -16.04 0.78 24.44
CA ASN A 521 -16.98 1.12 25.53
C ASN A 521 -18.10 0.08 25.75
N GLY A 522 -18.11 -0.98 24.96
CA GLY A 522 -19.08 -2.06 24.96
C GLY A 522 -18.41 -3.36 24.58
N ASP A 523 -19.15 -4.29 23.97
CA ASP A 523 -18.62 -5.63 23.73
C ASP A 523 -17.58 -5.69 22.61
N TYR A 524 -16.58 -6.54 22.83
CA TYR A 524 -15.53 -6.91 21.87
C TYR A 524 -15.67 -8.41 21.56
N THR A 525 -16.37 -8.73 20.48
CA THR A 525 -16.73 -10.12 20.14
C THR A 525 -15.97 -10.57 18.90
N VAL A 526 -15.20 -11.65 19.02
CA VAL A 526 -14.25 -12.05 17.98
C VAL A 526 -14.38 -13.52 17.58
N ARG A 527 -14.37 -13.77 16.26
CA ARG A 527 -14.22 -15.12 15.69
C ARG A 527 -13.01 -15.13 14.75
N ASP A 528 -11.91 -15.74 15.18
CA ASP A 528 -10.66 -15.85 14.40
C ASP A 528 -10.06 -14.48 14.02
N GLY A 529 -10.05 -13.52 14.95
CA GLY A 529 -9.53 -12.18 14.71
C GLY A 529 -8.06 -12.01 15.08
N ARG A 530 -7.42 -10.98 14.51
CA ARG A 530 -6.03 -10.61 14.83
C ARG A 530 -5.94 -9.17 15.33
N LEU A 531 -5.12 -8.94 16.34
CA LEU A 531 -4.76 -7.61 16.82
C LEU A 531 -3.24 -7.43 16.76
N LEU A 532 -2.75 -6.49 15.94
CA LEU A 532 -1.33 -6.15 15.87
C LEU A 532 -1.02 -4.95 16.75
N VAL A 533 -0.08 -5.11 17.69
CA VAL A 533 0.39 -4.09 18.63
C VAL A 533 1.90 -3.87 18.50
N TYR A 534 2.36 -2.64 18.71
CA TYR A 534 3.78 -2.35 18.91
C TYR A 534 4.09 -2.23 20.40
N THR A 535 5.10 -2.98 20.84
CA THR A 535 5.45 -3.07 22.26
C THR A 535 6.96 -2.97 22.42
N THR A 536 7.39 -2.12 23.35
CA THR A 536 8.76 -2.17 23.87
C THR A 536 8.87 -3.35 24.83
N LEU A 537 9.84 -4.23 24.69
CA LEU A 537 9.99 -5.40 25.57
C LEU A 537 11.05 -5.12 26.64
N HIS A 538 10.60 -4.66 27.81
CA HIS A 538 11.44 -4.42 28.99
C HIS A 538 10.70 -4.81 30.28
N ASP A 539 10.46 -3.88 31.21
CA ASP A 539 9.78 -4.11 32.49
C ASP A 539 8.29 -3.70 32.43
N ASP A 540 7.60 -3.69 33.57
CA ASP A 540 6.18 -3.36 33.70
C ASP A 540 5.82 -1.95 33.15
N THR A 541 6.79 -1.04 33.02
CA THR A 541 6.60 0.33 32.55
C THR A 541 6.75 0.49 31.04
N SER A 542 6.95 -0.63 30.33
CA SER A 542 7.21 -0.63 28.90
C SER A 542 6.10 0.07 28.09
N PRO A 543 6.46 1.02 27.21
CA PRO A 543 5.52 1.60 26.25
C PRO A 543 4.92 0.53 25.35
N THR A 544 3.59 0.45 25.27
CA THR A 544 2.88 -0.52 24.44
C THR A 544 1.58 0.04 23.90
N ASP A 545 1.28 -0.28 22.64
CA ASP A 545 -0.08 -0.11 22.15
C ASP A 545 -1.02 -0.99 22.99
N LYS A 546 -2.25 -0.50 23.20
CA LYS A 546 -3.16 -1.10 24.17
C LYS A 546 -4.60 -1.18 23.66
N LEU A 547 -5.24 -2.33 23.87
CA LEU A 547 -6.69 -2.49 23.80
C LEU A 547 -7.27 -2.27 25.20
N VAL A 548 -8.28 -1.40 25.32
CA VAL A 548 -8.98 -1.12 26.57
C VAL A 548 -10.44 -1.52 26.41
N ILE A 549 -10.92 -2.43 27.25
CA ILE A 549 -12.33 -2.84 27.34
C ILE A 549 -12.96 -2.07 28.50
N ASP A 550 -13.80 -1.10 28.18
CA ASP A 550 -14.36 -0.14 29.15
C ASP A 550 -15.85 -0.42 29.38
N GLY A 551 -16.17 -1.12 30.48
CA GLY A 551 -17.54 -1.48 30.88
C GLY A 551 -18.21 -2.62 30.10
N GLY A 552 -17.59 -3.11 29.01
CA GLY A 552 -18.10 -4.22 28.19
C GLY A 552 -17.44 -5.58 28.45
N HIS A 553 -17.74 -6.56 27.59
CA HIS A 553 -17.15 -7.90 27.68
C HIS A 553 -16.36 -8.27 26.41
N ALA A 554 -15.12 -8.75 26.58
CA ALA A 554 -14.33 -9.32 25.49
C ALA A 554 -14.47 -10.84 25.44
N SER A 555 -14.99 -11.36 24.33
CA SER A 555 -15.28 -12.79 24.15
C SER A 555 -14.78 -13.33 22.81
N GLY A 556 -14.64 -14.65 22.73
CA GLY A 556 -14.18 -15.35 21.53
C GLY A 556 -12.67 -15.58 21.50
N ASN A 557 -12.02 -15.46 20.33
CA ASN A 557 -10.58 -15.71 20.18
C ASN A 557 -9.90 -14.66 19.28
N THR A 558 -8.97 -13.91 19.87
CA THR A 558 -8.12 -12.93 19.20
C THR A 558 -6.66 -13.34 19.31
N THR A 559 -5.94 -13.44 18.20
CA THR A 559 -4.49 -13.61 18.25
C THR A 559 -3.77 -12.26 18.26
N LEU A 560 -2.87 -12.06 19.23
CA LEU A 560 -2.05 -10.87 19.40
C LEU A 560 -0.75 -11.02 18.61
N VAL A 561 -0.54 -10.15 17.62
CA VAL A 561 0.73 -10.03 16.90
C VAL A 561 1.53 -8.90 17.53
N VAL A 562 2.56 -9.24 18.29
CA VAL A 562 3.42 -8.25 18.96
C VAL A 562 4.60 -7.93 18.06
N LYS A 563 4.73 -6.65 17.68
CA LYS A 563 5.87 -6.11 16.94
C LYS A 563 6.81 -5.35 17.87
N HIS A 564 8.08 -5.71 17.82
CA HIS A 564 9.09 -5.18 18.73
C HIS A 564 9.45 -3.75 18.32
N SER A 565 9.19 -2.78 19.21
CA SER A 565 9.54 -1.36 18.99
C SER A 565 10.81 -0.92 19.74
N GLY A 566 11.58 -1.87 20.26
CA GLY A 566 12.78 -1.68 21.08
C GLY A 566 12.63 -2.28 22.49
N GLY A 567 13.66 -2.14 23.32
CA GLY A 567 13.68 -2.71 24.67
C GLY A 567 14.73 -3.81 24.82
N SER A 568 15.33 -3.87 26.00
CA SER A 568 16.45 -4.76 26.27
C SER A 568 16.08 -6.15 26.79
N GLY A 569 14.80 -6.45 26.95
CA GLY A 569 14.37 -7.51 27.86
C GLY A 569 14.65 -7.16 29.34
N ALA A 570 13.70 -7.45 30.21
CA ALA A 570 13.82 -7.34 31.66
C ALA A 570 12.81 -8.24 32.36
N GLN A 571 13.02 -8.44 33.67
CA GLN A 571 12.06 -9.16 34.50
C GLN A 571 10.86 -8.26 34.76
N THR A 572 9.65 -8.76 34.52
CA THR A 572 8.41 -8.09 34.91
C THR A 572 8.00 -8.50 36.32
N THR A 573 7.39 -7.58 37.07
CA THR A 573 6.78 -7.86 38.36
C THR A 573 5.34 -8.32 38.18
N VAL A 574 4.55 -7.57 37.42
CA VAL A 574 3.13 -7.85 37.10
C VAL A 574 2.99 -8.29 35.64
N GLY A 575 3.63 -7.57 34.72
CA GLY A 575 3.65 -7.77 33.27
C GLY A 575 3.41 -6.47 32.49
N ILE A 576 3.69 -6.48 31.18
CA ILE A 576 3.42 -5.36 30.26
C ILE A 576 1.96 -5.44 29.78
N PRO A 577 1.10 -4.45 30.05
CA PRO A 577 -0.35 -4.55 29.82
C PRO A 577 -0.72 -4.33 28.34
N LEU A 578 -1.11 -5.40 27.64
CA LEU A 578 -1.59 -5.33 26.24
C LEU A 578 -3.10 -5.11 26.15
N VAL A 579 -3.84 -5.74 27.06
CA VAL A 579 -5.30 -5.58 27.19
C VAL A 579 -5.60 -5.17 28.62
N GLU A 580 -6.34 -4.08 28.78
CA GLU A 580 -6.75 -3.53 30.06
C GLU A 580 -8.28 -3.46 30.13
N THR A 581 -8.83 -3.75 31.29
CA THR A 581 -10.24 -3.61 31.59
C THR A 581 -10.49 -2.41 32.49
N ARG A 582 -11.58 -1.67 32.24
CA ARG A 582 -11.98 -0.49 33.01
C ARG A 582 -13.48 -0.51 33.29
N ASN A 583 -13.88 0.22 34.34
CA ASN A 583 -15.28 0.47 34.71
C ASN A 583 -16.18 -0.78 34.70
N GLY A 584 -15.67 -1.92 35.17
CA GLY A 584 -16.41 -3.19 35.21
C GLY A 584 -16.32 -4.04 33.94
N GLY A 585 -15.44 -3.69 33.00
CA GLY A 585 -15.14 -4.51 31.84
C GLY A 585 -14.54 -5.86 32.21
N THR A 586 -14.77 -6.89 31.39
CA THR A 586 -14.33 -8.28 31.65
C THR A 586 -13.80 -8.95 30.39
N THR A 587 -13.02 -10.02 30.54
CA THR A 587 -12.51 -10.82 29.41
C THR A 587 -12.68 -12.33 29.62
N ASP A 588 -13.04 -13.07 28.59
CA ASP A 588 -13.00 -14.53 28.63
C ASP A 588 -11.57 -15.05 28.82
N VAL A 589 -11.42 -16.23 29.45
CA VAL A 589 -10.11 -16.87 29.67
C VAL A 589 -9.40 -17.23 28.36
N THR A 590 -10.15 -17.39 27.26
CA THR A 590 -9.60 -17.70 25.93
C THR A 590 -9.64 -16.51 24.97
N ALA A 591 -10.00 -15.31 25.44
CA ALA A 591 -10.20 -14.13 24.59
C ALA A 591 -8.95 -13.76 23.78
N PHE A 592 -7.76 -13.99 24.33
CA PHE A 592 -6.50 -13.62 23.70
C PHE A 592 -5.45 -14.74 23.74
N ALA A 593 -4.74 -14.90 22.63
CA ALA A 593 -3.60 -15.81 22.51
C ALA A 593 -2.47 -15.11 21.73
N LEU A 594 -1.23 -15.55 21.93
CA LEU A 594 -0.09 -14.98 21.21
C LEU A 594 0.04 -15.58 19.79
N ASP A 595 0.20 -14.73 18.77
CA ASP A 595 0.31 -15.15 17.37
C ASP A 595 1.76 -15.50 16.99
N THR A 596 1.93 -16.49 16.11
CA THR A 596 3.24 -16.93 15.60
C THR A 596 3.93 -15.90 14.69
N GLY A 597 3.18 -14.91 14.18
CA GLY A 597 3.71 -13.78 13.42
C GLY A 597 4.35 -12.67 14.26
N SER A 598 4.39 -12.83 15.59
CA SER A 598 5.06 -11.89 16.50
C SER A 598 6.58 -11.93 16.36
N ASP A 599 7.24 -10.80 16.62
CA ASP A 599 8.71 -10.74 16.61
C ASP A 599 9.26 -11.49 17.84
N GLY A 600 10.34 -12.25 17.66
CA GLY A 600 10.92 -13.07 18.73
C GLY A 600 10.12 -14.33 19.11
N TYR A 601 9.07 -14.70 18.35
CA TYR A 601 8.24 -15.86 18.69
C TYR A 601 9.03 -17.19 18.72
N ARG A 602 9.01 -17.87 19.88
CA ARG A 602 9.62 -19.18 20.08
C ARG A 602 8.64 -20.29 19.74
N ARG A 603 8.95 -21.04 18.67
CA ARG A 603 8.10 -22.12 18.17
C ARG A 603 7.96 -23.22 19.22
N GLY A 604 6.71 -23.61 19.49
CA GLY A 604 6.37 -24.66 20.45
C GLY A 604 6.32 -24.21 21.91
N PHE A 605 6.71 -22.98 22.24
CA PHE A 605 6.68 -22.45 23.62
C PHE A 605 5.58 -21.42 23.85
N GLY A 606 5.17 -20.69 22.80
CA GLY A 606 4.21 -19.60 22.95
C GLY A 606 4.78 -18.38 23.69
N THR A 607 6.08 -18.12 23.52
CA THR A 607 6.80 -16.99 24.13
C THR A 607 7.43 -16.08 23.09
N LEU A 608 7.74 -14.84 23.48
CA LEU A 608 8.51 -13.86 22.70
C LEU A 608 9.88 -13.65 23.34
N SER A 609 10.95 -13.81 22.59
CA SER A 609 12.31 -13.59 23.08
C SER A 609 12.79 -12.17 22.79
N ALA A 610 13.29 -11.47 23.82
CA ALA A 610 13.94 -10.17 23.71
C ALA A 610 15.05 -10.04 24.75
N GLY A 611 16.27 -9.70 24.31
CA GLY A 611 17.43 -9.57 25.20
C GLY A 611 17.78 -10.81 26.01
N GLY A 612 17.34 -12.00 25.58
CA GLY A 612 17.50 -13.27 26.30
C GLY A 612 16.49 -13.49 27.45
N TYR A 613 15.53 -12.58 27.63
CA TYR A 613 14.30 -12.85 28.36
C TYR A 613 13.27 -13.45 27.40
N ASP A 614 12.44 -14.35 27.91
CA ASP A 614 11.24 -14.81 27.20
C ASP A 614 10.02 -14.24 27.90
N TYR A 615 9.06 -13.72 27.13
CA TYR A 615 7.80 -13.17 27.58
C TYR A 615 6.66 -14.08 27.14
N MET A 616 5.73 -14.40 28.03
CA MET A 616 4.50 -15.13 27.70
C MET A 616 3.29 -14.24 27.94
N LEU A 617 2.22 -14.47 27.18
CA LEU A 617 0.94 -13.83 27.42
C LEU A 617 0.24 -14.51 28.61
N ALA A 618 -0.17 -13.73 29.61
CA ALA A 618 -0.86 -14.22 30.80
C ALA A 618 -2.01 -13.30 31.21
N ARG A 619 -3.21 -13.88 31.35
CA ARG A 619 -4.38 -13.22 31.96
C ARG A 619 -4.15 -13.05 33.47
N GLY A 620 -4.45 -11.89 34.02
CA GLY A 620 -4.16 -11.54 35.42
C GLY A 620 -2.70 -11.20 35.71
N GLY A 621 -1.79 -11.39 34.74
CA GLY A 621 -0.36 -11.20 34.94
C GLY A 621 0.16 -11.99 36.15
N ARG A 622 1.08 -11.39 36.92
CA ARG A 622 1.54 -11.91 38.21
C ARG A 622 0.95 -11.08 39.35
N GLY A 623 -0.34 -11.29 39.63
CA GLY A 623 -1.07 -10.56 40.68
C GLY A 623 -1.59 -9.19 40.24
N GLY A 624 -1.81 -9.00 38.94
CA GLY A 624 -2.53 -7.86 38.37
C GLY A 624 -4.06 -8.07 38.40
N HIS A 625 -4.79 -7.22 37.67
CA HIS A 625 -6.25 -7.32 37.57
C HIS A 625 -6.67 -8.57 36.80
N GLU A 626 -7.64 -9.33 37.31
CA GLU A 626 -7.92 -10.69 36.82
C GLU A 626 -8.32 -10.74 35.34
N ASP A 627 -9.01 -9.74 34.83
CA ASP A 627 -9.46 -9.65 33.44
C ASP A 627 -8.46 -9.02 32.47
N ASP A 628 -7.33 -8.50 32.96
CA ASP A 628 -6.31 -7.88 32.12
C ASP A 628 -5.36 -8.92 31.54
N TRP A 629 -4.74 -8.60 30.40
CA TRP A 629 -3.76 -9.47 29.74
C TRP A 629 -2.41 -8.80 29.62
N TYR A 630 -1.40 -9.49 30.12
CA TYR A 630 -0.04 -8.97 30.21
C TYR A 630 0.97 -9.87 29.50
N LEU A 631 2.03 -9.27 28.95
CA LEU A 631 3.27 -10.00 28.68
C LEU A 631 4.09 -10.10 29.97
N VAL A 632 4.26 -11.31 30.49
CA VAL A 632 5.05 -11.58 31.70
C VAL A 632 6.35 -12.28 31.37
N SER A 633 7.45 -11.89 32.01
CA SER A 633 8.73 -12.59 31.85
C SER A 633 8.60 -14.03 32.39
N ALA A 634 8.85 -15.00 31.51
CA ALA A 634 8.85 -16.44 31.74
C ALA A 634 10.26 -17.02 31.99
N ALA A 635 11.31 -16.28 31.58
CA ALA A 635 12.72 -16.63 31.75
C ALA A 635 13.50 -15.38 32.18
N LYS A 636 14.45 -15.52 33.12
CA LYS A 636 15.31 -14.43 33.60
C LYS A 636 16.77 -14.81 33.35
N PRO A 637 17.54 -14.06 32.54
CA PRO A 637 18.99 -14.02 32.60
C PRO A 637 19.44 -13.63 34.02
N GLU A 638 20.06 -14.55 34.74
CA GLU A 638 20.79 -14.16 35.95
C GLU A 638 22.14 -13.55 35.55
N PRO A 639 22.53 -12.40 36.12
CA PRO A 639 23.92 -11.98 36.09
C PRO A 639 24.77 -13.02 36.85
N PRO A 640 26.05 -13.24 36.49
CA PRO A 640 26.90 -14.11 37.28
C PRO A 640 27.14 -13.47 38.65
N VAL A 641 26.56 -14.05 39.71
CA VAL A 641 26.87 -13.69 41.10
C VAL A 641 27.47 -14.92 41.77
N ASP A 642 28.65 -14.75 42.37
CA ASP A 642 29.31 -15.75 43.22
C ASP A 642 28.45 -16.04 44.48
N PRO A 643 28.62 -17.21 45.13
CA PRO A 643 27.52 -17.92 45.79
C PRO A 643 27.27 -17.46 47.22
N GLU A 644 26.01 -17.29 47.60
CA GLU A 644 25.35 -18.13 48.61
C GLU A 644 23.86 -17.78 48.73
N THR A 645 23.05 -18.80 49.03
CA THR A 645 21.57 -18.88 49.02
C THR A 645 20.96 -19.20 47.64
N ILE A 646 20.55 -20.46 47.47
CA ILE A 646 19.83 -21.01 46.30
C ILE A 646 18.37 -20.51 46.35
N PRO A 647 17.92 -19.60 45.48
CA PRO A 647 16.51 -19.43 45.18
C PRO A 647 16.11 -20.51 44.15
N PRO A 648 14.81 -20.76 43.93
CA PRO A 648 14.38 -21.72 42.91
C PRO A 648 14.96 -21.35 41.53
N PRO A 649 15.39 -22.33 40.72
CA PRO A 649 16.13 -22.10 39.48
C PRO A 649 15.28 -21.32 38.47
N ARG A 650 15.71 -20.09 38.15
CA ARG A 650 15.18 -19.27 37.08
C ARG A 650 16.02 -19.52 35.84
N THR A 651 15.36 -19.74 34.70
CA THR A 651 16.01 -20.35 33.54
C THR A 651 16.33 -19.33 32.45
N VAL A 652 17.46 -19.52 31.78
CA VAL A 652 18.06 -18.59 30.79
C VAL A 652 17.86 -19.15 29.39
N ALA A 653 17.66 -18.28 28.38
CA ALA A 653 17.54 -18.68 26.98
C ALA A 653 18.79 -19.45 26.47
N PRO A 654 18.63 -20.45 25.59
CA PRO A 654 19.75 -21.27 25.09
C PRO A 654 20.58 -20.60 23.98
N GLU A 655 20.07 -19.58 23.29
CA GLU A 655 20.74 -18.97 22.12
C GLU A 655 22.10 -18.34 22.43
N PRO A 656 22.30 -17.60 23.54
CA PRO A 656 23.62 -17.07 23.90
C PRO A 656 24.72 -18.14 23.98
N ASP A 657 24.39 -19.35 24.43
CA ASP A 657 25.34 -20.47 24.48
C ASP A 657 25.81 -20.87 23.07
N ALA A 658 24.92 -20.83 22.07
CA ALA A 658 25.27 -21.19 20.69
C ALA A 658 26.19 -20.15 20.03
N TYR A 659 25.94 -18.85 20.27
CA TYR A 659 26.85 -17.78 19.82
C TYR A 659 28.24 -17.91 20.45
N LEU A 660 28.30 -18.11 21.76
CA LEU A 660 29.56 -18.25 22.49
C LEU A 660 30.32 -19.53 22.13
N ALA A 661 29.61 -20.64 21.89
CA ALA A 661 30.21 -21.88 21.42
C ALA A 661 30.81 -21.75 20.01
N ASN A 662 30.16 -21.00 19.10
CA ASN A 662 30.74 -20.70 17.79
C ASN A 662 32.02 -19.85 17.92
N ALA A 663 32.01 -18.84 18.80
CA ALA A 663 33.17 -18.01 19.07
C ALA A 663 34.34 -18.82 19.67
N ASP A 664 34.06 -19.70 20.64
CA ASP A 664 35.07 -20.62 21.22
C ASP A 664 35.65 -21.56 20.16
N ALA A 665 34.78 -22.19 19.38
CA ALA A 665 35.19 -23.09 18.31
C ALA A 665 36.07 -22.37 17.27
N ALA A 666 35.68 -21.17 16.81
CA ALA A 666 36.49 -20.37 15.88
C ALA A 666 37.86 -20.01 16.46
N ALA A 667 37.91 -19.54 17.70
CA ALA A 667 39.14 -19.12 18.37
C ALA A 667 40.11 -20.30 18.64
N ALA A 668 39.59 -21.50 18.86
CA ALA A 668 40.38 -22.71 19.12
C ALA A 668 40.70 -23.53 17.87
N MET A 669 40.01 -23.32 16.74
CA MET A 669 40.06 -24.21 15.57
C MET A 669 41.47 -24.39 14.99
N ALA A 670 42.25 -23.30 14.98
CA ALA A 670 43.59 -23.27 14.42
C ALA A 670 44.68 -23.85 15.35
N ILE A 671 44.36 -24.09 16.63
CA ILE A 671 45.36 -24.44 17.64
C ILE A 671 45.89 -25.86 17.40
N HIS A 672 47.20 -25.97 17.21
CA HIS A 672 47.88 -27.25 17.01
C HIS A 672 49.32 -27.18 17.56
N THR A 673 49.91 -28.34 17.83
CA THR A 673 51.33 -28.46 18.24
C THR A 673 52.22 -28.79 17.05
N LEU A 674 53.53 -28.58 17.19
CA LEU A 674 54.52 -29.01 16.20
C LEU A 674 54.33 -30.50 15.86
N ARG A 675 54.05 -31.35 16.85
CA ARG A 675 53.94 -32.81 16.65
C ARG A 675 52.70 -33.25 15.87
N GLN A 676 51.67 -32.42 15.81
CA GLN A 676 50.49 -32.66 14.96
C GLN A 676 50.75 -32.25 13.51
N ARG A 677 51.70 -31.34 13.27
CA ARG A 677 52.14 -30.92 11.94
C ARG A 677 53.29 -31.77 11.40
N GLU A 678 54.23 -32.12 12.28
CA GLU A 678 55.50 -32.73 11.94
C GLU A 678 55.82 -33.89 12.87
N ASP A 679 55.78 -35.10 12.31
CA ASP A 679 56.46 -36.25 12.89
C ASP A 679 57.89 -36.36 12.35
N ARG A 680 58.86 -36.52 13.27
CA ARG A 680 60.29 -36.54 12.97
C ARG A 680 60.67 -37.89 12.38
N SER A 681 60.82 -37.94 11.06
CA SER A 681 61.93 -38.56 10.31
C SER A 681 61.47 -39.08 8.96
N LEU A 682 62.42 -39.11 8.00
CA LEU A 682 62.83 -40.22 7.13
C LEU A 682 64.27 -39.93 6.65
N ARG A 683 65.17 -40.90 6.79
CA ARG A 683 66.66 -40.84 6.70
C ARG A 683 67.24 -39.82 5.72
N ALA A 684 68.23 -39.05 6.20
CA ALA A 684 69.25 -38.37 5.42
C ALA A 684 70.59 -39.14 5.57
N ASP A 685 70.64 -40.39 5.11
CA ASP A 685 71.90 -41.12 5.02
C ASP A 685 72.45 -40.95 3.60
N GLY A 686 73.17 -39.84 3.39
CA GLY A 686 73.92 -39.55 2.17
C GLY A 686 74.63 -38.20 2.27
N PRO A 687 75.96 -38.12 2.09
CA PRO A 687 76.65 -36.84 1.98
C PRO A 687 76.25 -36.18 0.65
N ALA A 688 75.88 -34.90 0.71
CA ALA A 688 75.43 -34.05 -0.40
C ALA A 688 74.05 -34.40 -1.01
N ALA A 689 72.96 -34.00 -0.33
CA ALA A 689 71.65 -33.85 -0.97
C ALA A 689 71.56 -32.45 -1.61
N GLY A 690 71.25 -32.40 -2.91
CA GLY A 690 71.10 -31.18 -3.71
C GLY A 690 69.93 -30.26 -3.29
N PRO A 691 69.64 -29.18 -4.05
CA PRO A 691 68.92 -27.99 -3.56
C PRO A 691 67.43 -28.14 -3.15
N LEU A 692 66.81 -29.33 -3.19
CA LEU A 692 65.36 -29.49 -2.95
C LEU A 692 65.07 -30.82 -2.20
N ASP A 693 64.75 -30.73 -0.90
CA ASP A 693 64.13 -31.79 -0.06
C ASP A 693 62.89 -31.15 0.58
N GLY A 694 61.80 -31.08 -0.20
CA GLY A 694 60.54 -30.48 0.19
C GLY A 694 59.63 -31.50 0.87
N ALA A 695 58.72 -31.02 1.75
CA ALA A 695 57.75 -31.89 2.41
C ALA A 695 56.36 -31.26 2.40
N GLY A 696 55.37 -32.03 1.92
CA GLY A 696 53.96 -31.73 2.04
C GLY A 696 53.34 -32.62 3.11
N TRP A 697 52.45 -32.06 3.91
CA TRP A 697 51.75 -32.79 4.97
C TRP A 697 50.26 -32.44 4.95
N MET A 698 49.45 -33.39 5.38
CA MET A 698 48.02 -33.24 5.58
C MET A 698 47.61 -33.98 6.86
N ARG A 699 46.67 -33.42 7.61
CA ARG A 699 46.01 -34.07 8.74
C ARG A 699 44.50 -33.84 8.68
N ALA A 700 43.78 -34.85 9.13
CA ALA A 700 42.34 -34.83 9.34
C ALA A 700 42.07 -35.13 10.82
N GLU A 701 41.20 -34.34 11.45
CA GLU A 701 40.82 -34.50 12.84
C GLU A 701 39.29 -34.54 12.96
N GLY A 702 38.77 -35.47 13.76
CA GLY A 702 37.38 -35.49 14.21
C GLY A 702 37.34 -35.37 15.72
N GLN A 703 36.43 -34.55 16.25
CA GLN A 703 36.27 -34.36 17.68
C GLN A 703 34.82 -34.41 18.14
N PHE A 704 34.60 -34.93 19.34
CA PHE A 704 33.33 -34.87 20.07
C PHE A 704 33.55 -34.15 21.39
N THR A 705 32.72 -33.14 21.67
CA THR A 705 32.77 -32.35 22.91
C THR A 705 31.50 -32.58 23.72
N SER A 706 31.64 -32.76 25.03
CA SER A 706 30.54 -32.80 25.98
C SER A 706 30.86 -31.90 27.16
N MET A 707 29.87 -31.09 27.57
CA MET A 707 29.93 -30.22 28.72
C MET A 707 28.56 -30.19 29.41
N SER A 708 28.49 -30.50 30.70
CA SER A 708 27.25 -30.49 31.49
C SER A 708 27.39 -29.67 32.78
N GLY A 709 26.31 -29.38 33.51
CA GLY A 709 26.36 -28.71 34.81
C GLY A 709 25.85 -27.26 34.82
N GLY A 710 25.17 -26.84 35.90
CA GLY A 710 24.53 -25.52 36.01
C GLY A 710 23.25 -25.37 35.17
N ALA A 711 22.42 -26.42 35.10
CA ALA A 711 21.19 -26.50 34.29
C ALA A 711 21.38 -26.28 32.77
N ARG A 712 22.56 -26.61 32.25
CA ARG A 712 22.91 -26.61 30.82
C ARG A 712 23.50 -27.96 30.41
N SER A 713 23.27 -28.33 29.17
CA SER A 713 23.96 -29.41 28.47
C SER A 713 24.41 -28.91 27.11
N VAL A 714 25.71 -28.91 26.87
CA VAL A 714 26.30 -28.54 25.59
C VAL A 714 27.03 -29.75 25.02
N SER A 715 26.63 -30.17 23.83
CA SER A 715 27.32 -31.21 23.07
C SER A 715 27.75 -30.66 21.72
N GLY A 716 28.84 -31.17 21.15
CA GLY A 716 29.30 -30.72 19.86
C GLY A 716 30.15 -31.74 19.12
N ASN A 717 30.20 -31.58 17.80
CA ASN A 717 31.03 -32.37 16.90
C ASN A 717 31.83 -31.44 15.99
N GLY A 718 33.14 -31.69 15.90
CA GLY A 718 34.06 -30.92 15.08
C GLY A 718 34.76 -31.80 14.06
N ARG A 719 35.11 -31.20 12.92
CA ARG A 719 35.88 -31.81 11.83
C ARG A 719 36.87 -30.79 11.31
N LEU A 720 38.07 -31.23 11.00
CA LEU A 720 39.14 -30.36 10.54
C LEU A 720 39.99 -31.08 9.50
N LEU A 721 40.35 -30.37 8.44
CA LEU A 721 41.33 -30.72 7.44
C LEU A 721 42.40 -29.64 7.42
N HIS A 722 43.65 -30.02 7.61
CA HIS A 722 44.77 -29.08 7.72
C HIS A 722 45.94 -29.61 6.92
N ALA A 723 46.47 -28.80 6.01
CA ALA A 723 47.57 -29.17 5.16
C ALA A 723 48.57 -28.03 5.02
N GLY A 724 49.81 -28.37 4.71
CA GLY A 724 50.86 -27.40 4.48
C GLY A 724 52.05 -27.99 3.77
N ALA A 725 52.98 -27.12 3.40
CA ALA A 725 54.22 -27.50 2.74
C ALA A 725 55.39 -26.65 3.24
N ASP A 726 56.53 -27.31 3.41
CA ASP A 726 57.82 -26.66 3.65
C ASP A 726 58.25 -25.93 2.37
N LEU A 727 58.48 -24.62 2.44
CA LEU A 727 58.82 -23.76 1.31
C LEU A 727 60.32 -23.41 1.28
N LEU A 728 60.89 -23.07 2.44
CA LEU A 728 62.29 -22.66 2.58
C LEU A 728 62.96 -23.43 3.70
N ARG A 729 64.26 -23.68 3.53
CA ARG A 729 65.09 -24.35 4.53
C ARG A 729 66.47 -23.70 4.60
N PHE A 730 66.94 -23.51 5.82
CA PHE A 730 68.25 -22.94 6.10
C PHE A 730 69.01 -23.86 7.06
N ASP A 731 70.33 -23.90 6.92
CA ASP A 731 71.22 -24.42 7.97
C ASP A 731 71.53 -23.26 8.93
N ASP A 732 71.62 -23.54 10.23
CA ASP A 732 72.00 -22.50 11.20
C ASP A 732 73.53 -22.32 11.33
N GLY A 733 74.31 -23.08 10.56
CA GLY A 733 75.78 -23.04 10.52
C GLY A 733 76.45 -23.67 11.74
N ARG A 734 75.69 -24.20 12.70
CA ARG A 734 76.15 -24.84 13.94
C ARG A 734 75.61 -26.25 14.11
N GLY A 735 74.98 -26.77 13.05
CA GLY A 735 74.45 -28.12 12.98
C GLY A 735 72.97 -28.28 13.32
N GLY A 736 72.25 -27.17 13.36
CA GLY A 736 70.80 -27.13 13.36
C GLY A 736 70.21 -26.70 12.00
N ARG A 737 68.88 -26.70 11.91
CA ARG A 737 68.15 -26.44 10.67
C ARG A 737 66.87 -25.66 10.91
N ILE A 738 66.61 -24.67 10.07
CA ILE A 738 65.38 -23.88 10.05
C ILE A 738 64.52 -24.31 8.87
N ARG A 739 63.20 -24.43 9.08
CA ARG A 739 62.20 -24.64 8.03
C ARG A 739 61.15 -23.56 8.09
N VAL A 740 60.75 -23.04 6.94
CA VAL A 740 59.64 -22.09 6.82
C VAL A 740 58.66 -22.66 5.80
N GLY A 741 57.37 -22.65 6.13
CA GLY A 741 56.34 -23.18 5.25
C GLY A 741 55.04 -22.39 5.32
N ALA A 742 54.15 -22.71 4.39
CA ALA A 742 52.79 -22.20 4.35
C ALA A 742 51.81 -23.33 4.67
N MET A 743 50.69 -22.97 5.28
CA MET A 743 49.64 -23.92 5.65
C MET A 743 48.26 -23.30 5.52
N GLY A 744 47.28 -24.17 5.34
CA GLY A 744 45.88 -23.83 5.29
C GLY A 744 45.04 -24.90 5.96
N LEU A 745 43.96 -24.45 6.60
CA LEU A 745 43.06 -25.31 7.36
C LEU A 745 41.62 -24.98 6.99
N TYR A 746 40.81 -26.01 6.80
CA TYR A 746 39.36 -25.93 6.82
C TYR A 746 38.86 -26.66 8.04
N GLY A 747 37.93 -26.06 8.78
CA GLY A 747 37.28 -26.75 9.87
C GLY A 747 35.83 -26.35 10.00
N SER A 748 35.04 -27.27 10.56
CA SER A 748 33.66 -27.02 10.94
C SER A 748 33.36 -27.64 12.29
N GLN A 749 32.53 -26.95 13.06
CA GLN A 749 32.06 -27.40 14.36
C GLN A 749 30.57 -27.08 14.49
N THR A 750 29.80 -28.04 14.96
CA THR A 750 28.40 -27.83 15.37
C THR A 750 28.28 -28.09 16.86
N SER A 751 27.49 -27.26 17.54
CA SER A 751 27.14 -27.40 18.94
C SER A 751 25.61 -27.38 19.12
N TRP A 752 25.15 -28.04 20.17
CA TRP A 752 23.77 -28.00 20.63
C TRP A 752 23.76 -27.63 22.10
N SER A 753 23.01 -26.59 22.46
CA SER A 753 22.69 -26.22 23.84
C SER A 753 21.22 -26.50 24.13
N THR A 754 20.95 -27.05 25.31
CA THR A 754 19.59 -27.21 25.84
C THR A 754 19.43 -26.49 27.18
N ARG A 755 18.33 -25.77 27.34
CA ARG A 755 17.94 -25.06 28.57
C ARG A 755 16.46 -25.33 28.84
N ALA A 756 16.11 -25.66 30.08
CA ALA A 756 14.72 -25.85 30.47
C ALA A 756 14.01 -24.48 30.53
N LEU A 757 12.94 -24.24 29.77
CA LEU A 757 12.15 -23.00 29.84
C LEU A 757 10.70 -23.33 30.18
N TRP A 758 9.97 -22.36 30.74
CA TRP A 758 8.53 -22.50 30.89
C TRP A 758 7.87 -22.49 29.50
N ASN A 759 7.12 -23.55 29.18
CA ASN A 759 6.35 -23.66 27.96
C ASN A 759 4.90 -23.27 28.26
N ALA A 760 4.49 -22.10 27.76
CA ALA A 760 3.14 -21.59 27.95
C ALA A 760 2.11 -22.38 27.13
N ALA A 761 2.49 -22.94 25.99
CA ALA A 761 1.60 -23.77 25.18
C ALA A 761 1.26 -25.11 25.87
N GLU A 762 2.21 -25.69 26.59
CA GLU A 762 2.05 -27.00 27.26
C GLU A 762 1.84 -26.90 28.77
N GLN A 763 1.87 -25.69 29.34
CA GLN A 763 1.72 -25.42 30.78
C GLN A 763 2.68 -26.23 31.66
N ARG A 764 3.92 -26.39 31.21
CA ARG A 764 4.98 -27.14 31.93
C ARG A 764 6.36 -26.63 31.56
N THR A 765 7.37 -27.00 32.33
CA THR A 765 8.76 -26.80 31.93
C THR A 765 9.14 -27.80 30.82
N ALA A 766 9.78 -27.31 29.75
CA ALA A 766 10.26 -28.11 28.62
C ALA A 766 11.62 -27.61 28.12
N ASP A 767 12.39 -28.48 27.47
CA ASP A 767 13.73 -28.14 26.99
C ASP A 767 13.66 -27.31 25.70
N ALA A 768 14.09 -26.05 25.78
CA ALA A 768 14.37 -25.22 24.62
C ALA A 768 15.78 -25.53 24.11
N THR A 769 15.93 -25.52 22.79
CA THR A 769 17.19 -25.89 22.14
C THR A 769 17.71 -24.77 21.25
N ALA A 770 19.04 -24.62 21.25
CA ALA A 770 19.78 -23.79 20.31
C ALA A 770 20.90 -24.63 19.67
N ARG A 771 21.08 -24.48 18.36
CA ARG A 771 22.12 -25.12 17.57
C ARG A 771 23.05 -24.04 17.02
N GLY A 772 24.32 -24.12 17.38
CA GLY A 772 25.40 -23.32 16.79
C GLY A 772 26.13 -24.12 15.71
N SER A 773 26.53 -23.46 14.64
CA SER A 773 27.55 -24.02 13.74
C SER A 773 28.52 -22.95 13.28
N VAL A 774 29.80 -23.28 13.27
CA VAL A 774 30.86 -22.47 12.67
C VAL A 774 31.62 -23.30 11.66
N GLU A 775 31.90 -22.72 10.49
CA GLU A 775 32.77 -23.32 9.48
C GLU A 775 33.63 -22.24 8.82
N GLY A 776 34.86 -22.57 8.48
CA GLY A 776 35.74 -21.56 7.92
C GLY A 776 37.10 -22.07 7.48
N TYR A 777 37.83 -21.13 6.89
CA TYR A 777 39.16 -21.35 6.34
C TYR A 777 40.18 -20.51 7.09
N ASN A 778 41.34 -21.10 7.33
CA ASN A 778 42.51 -20.44 7.89
C ASN A 778 43.66 -20.54 6.89
N VAL A 779 44.46 -19.49 6.79
CA VAL A 779 45.68 -19.45 5.98
C VAL A 779 46.80 -18.78 6.75
N GLY A 780 48.00 -19.32 6.65
CA GLY A 780 49.10 -18.88 7.49
C GLY A 780 50.46 -19.43 7.13
N LEU A 781 51.44 -19.04 7.93
CA LEU A 781 52.84 -19.40 7.78
C LEU A 781 53.35 -20.01 9.08
N TYR A 782 54.35 -20.88 8.97
CA TYR A 782 55.06 -21.45 10.11
C TYR A 782 56.57 -21.41 9.90
N GLY A 783 57.31 -21.44 11.00
CA GLY A 783 58.77 -21.50 11.05
C GLY A 783 59.23 -22.41 12.18
N THR A 784 60.13 -23.35 11.90
CA THR A 784 60.64 -24.31 12.90
C THR A 784 62.16 -24.35 12.87
N TRP A 785 62.80 -24.10 14.00
CA TRP A 785 64.23 -24.30 14.21
C TRP A 785 64.47 -25.59 15.01
N TYR A 786 65.41 -26.39 14.54
CA TYR A 786 65.91 -27.61 15.18
C TYR A 786 67.38 -27.43 15.50
N GLY A 787 67.80 -27.59 16.75
CA GLY A 787 69.19 -27.34 17.17
C GLY A 787 70.14 -28.54 17.05
N SER A 788 69.74 -29.64 16.41
CA SER A 788 70.55 -30.86 16.26
C SER A 788 70.43 -31.45 14.86
N HIS A 789 71.54 -32.01 14.35
CA HIS A 789 71.58 -32.79 13.11
C HIS A 789 70.79 -34.10 13.25
N ASP A 790 70.80 -34.71 14.44
CA ASP A 790 69.92 -35.83 14.73
C ASP A 790 68.50 -35.29 14.89
N ILE A 791 67.73 -35.43 13.82
CA ILE A 791 66.36 -34.92 13.73
C ILE A 791 65.44 -35.51 14.80
N LEU A 792 65.82 -36.56 15.53
CA LEU A 792 65.03 -37.16 16.61
C LEU A 792 65.40 -36.65 18.02
N SER A 793 66.52 -35.96 18.19
CA SER A 793 67.00 -35.45 19.49
C SER A 793 67.26 -33.95 19.47
N GLY A 794 67.49 -33.36 20.64
CA GLY A 794 67.87 -31.96 20.79
C GLY A 794 66.70 -30.97 20.86
N PRO A 795 67.02 -29.67 21.03
CA PRO A 795 66.02 -28.62 21.20
C PRO A 795 65.32 -28.26 19.89
N TYR A 796 64.10 -27.76 20.00
CA TYR A 796 63.40 -27.11 18.91
C TYR A 796 62.63 -25.88 19.39
N VAL A 797 62.39 -24.98 18.44
CA VAL A 797 61.45 -23.86 18.56
C VAL A 797 60.57 -23.85 17.32
N ASP A 798 59.26 -23.81 17.49
CA ASP A 798 58.26 -23.71 16.44
C ASP A 798 57.42 -22.46 16.63
N ALA A 799 57.19 -21.72 15.56
CA ALA A 799 56.35 -20.53 15.57
C ALA A 799 55.40 -20.55 14.37
N TRP A 800 54.16 -20.14 14.57
CA TRP A 800 53.20 -20.03 13.48
C TRP A 800 52.20 -18.90 13.67
N LEU A 801 51.63 -18.43 12.57
CA LEU A 801 50.59 -17.39 12.52
C LEU A 801 49.54 -17.76 11.46
N LEU A 802 48.26 -17.71 11.82
CA LEU A 802 47.11 -18.02 10.99
C LEU A 802 46.08 -16.89 11.04
N TYR A 803 45.54 -16.53 9.87
CA TYR A 803 44.34 -15.71 9.75
C TYR A 803 43.16 -16.61 9.38
N GLY A 804 42.08 -16.53 10.15
CA GLY A 804 40.85 -17.32 9.95
C GLY A 804 39.66 -16.45 9.55
N ALA A 805 38.84 -16.94 8.62
CA ALA A 805 37.56 -16.36 8.26
C ALA A 805 36.46 -17.43 8.32
N TYR A 806 35.38 -17.12 9.05
CA TYR A 806 34.34 -18.09 9.40
C TYR A 806 32.94 -17.58 9.07
N ALA A 807 32.09 -18.50 8.64
CA ALA A 807 30.65 -18.36 8.58
C ALA A 807 30.04 -19.05 9.81
N ASN A 808 29.20 -18.32 10.53
CA ASN A 808 28.54 -18.78 11.74
C ASN A 808 27.04 -18.80 11.50
N ARG A 809 26.36 -19.80 12.08
CA ARG A 809 24.90 -19.87 12.11
C ARG A 809 24.44 -20.26 13.50
N VAL A 810 23.30 -19.70 13.90
CA VAL A 810 22.58 -20.05 15.13
C VAL A 810 21.13 -20.32 14.76
N GLY A 811 20.49 -21.31 15.36
CA GLY A 811 19.07 -21.58 15.16
C GLY A 811 18.51 -22.53 16.20
N GLY A 812 17.26 -22.96 16.04
CA GLY A 812 16.63 -23.91 16.95
C GLY A 812 15.16 -23.58 17.15
N SER A 813 14.79 -23.33 18.41
CA SER A 813 13.43 -22.93 18.78
C SER A 813 13.07 -21.49 18.38
N LEU A 814 14.06 -20.61 18.20
CA LEU A 814 13.93 -19.31 17.51
C LEU A 814 14.25 -19.41 16.01
N ALA A 815 13.90 -18.36 15.26
CA ALA A 815 14.30 -18.22 13.86
C ALA A 815 15.83 -18.16 13.74
N GLY A 816 16.35 -18.69 12.63
CA GLY A 816 17.79 -18.81 12.41
C GLY A 816 18.47 -17.46 12.16
N ASP A 817 19.72 -17.36 12.60
CA ASP A 817 20.63 -16.22 12.41
C ASP A 817 21.93 -16.67 11.74
N SER A 818 22.57 -15.77 10.99
CA SER A 818 23.84 -16.03 10.33
C SER A 818 24.73 -14.80 10.29
N TYR A 819 25.99 -14.96 10.67
CA TYR A 819 26.97 -13.87 10.74
C TYR A 819 28.38 -14.34 10.40
N ARG A 820 29.30 -13.39 10.18
CA ARG A 820 30.71 -13.66 9.87
C ARG A 820 31.59 -13.34 11.07
N SER A 821 32.65 -14.11 11.25
CA SER A 821 33.69 -13.84 12.24
C SER A 821 35.08 -14.08 11.66
N ARG A 822 36.10 -13.56 12.32
CA ARG A 822 37.50 -13.72 11.94
C ARG A 822 38.38 -13.99 13.15
N THR A 823 39.51 -14.66 12.91
CA THR A 823 40.55 -14.85 13.93
C THR A 823 41.93 -14.45 13.42
N VAL A 824 42.78 -14.01 14.34
CA VAL A 824 44.23 -13.97 14.16
C VAL A 824 44.84 -14.80 15.28
N THR A 825 45.41 -15.95 14.94
CA THR A 825 45.94 -16.91 15.93
C THR A 825 47.42 -17.13 15.68
N GLY A 826 48.25 -16.96 16.71
CA GLY A 826 49.68 -17.23 16.64
C GLY A 826 50.15 -18.09 17.81
N SER A 827 51.23 -18.84 17.61
CA SER A 827 51.81 -19.66 18.66
C SER A 827 53.33 -19.68 18.59
N LEU A 828 53.93 -19.89 19.77
CA LEU A 828 55.34 -20.20 19.97
C LEU A 828 55.43 -21.47 20.85
N GLU A 829 56.03 -22.52 20.32
CA GLU A 829 56.27 -23.79 21.02
C GLU A 829 57.78 -24.04 21.12
N ALA A 830 58.26 -24.54 22.26
CA ALA A 830 59.62 -24.98 22.45
C ALA A 830 59.65 -26.32 23.19
N GLY A 831 60.64 -27.16 22.86
CA GLY A 831 60.83 -28.43 23.54
C GLY A 831 62.22 -29.00 23.35
N HIS A 832 62.54 -30.06 24.09
CA HIS A 832 63.85 -30.70 24.01
C HIS A 832 63.70 -32.22 24.06
N SER A 833 64.13 -32.92 23.01
CA SER A 833 64.04 -34.38 22.95
C SER A 833 65.31 -35.03 23.48
N PHE A 834 65.20 -35.74 24.61
CA PHE A 834 66.28 -36.48 25.25
C PHE A 834 66.15 -37.97 24.94
N ARG A 835 67.21 -38.58 24.39
CA ARG A 835 67.28 -40.03 24.23
C ARG A 835 67.58 -40.69 25.58
N PHE A 836 66.72 -41.61 26.02
CA PHE A 836 66.90 -42.32 27.31
C PHE A 836 67.08 -43.83 27.17
N TYR A 837 66.81 -44.40 25.99
CA TYR A 837 66.95 -45.85 25.74
C TYR A 837 67.45 -46.14 24.33
N THR A 838 68.31 -47.15 24.18
CA THR A 838 68.76 -47.69 22.89
C THR A 838 69.02 -49.18 23.01
N ARG A 839 68.41 -49.99 22.14
CA ARG A 839 68.66 -51.43 22.03
C ARG A 839 68.40 -51.90 20.60
N GLY A 840 69.47 -52.37 19.93
CA GLY A 840 69.42 -52.69 18.50
C GLY A 840 68.92 -51.50 17.69
N ASP A 841 67.96 -51.73 16.80
CA ASP A 841 67.33 -50.69 15.97
C ASP A 841 66.24 -49.88 16.70
N THR A 842 66.07 -50.07 18.01
CA THR A 842 65.05 -49.37 18.81
C THR A 842 65.66 -48.26 19.67
N ARG A 843 65.12 -47.04 19.57
CA ARG A 843 65.48 -45.89 20.41
C ARG A 843 64.23 -45.25 21.00
N PHE A 844 64.27 -44.86 22.28
CA PHE A 844 63.20 -44.06 22.91
C PHE A 844 63.71 -42.72 23.40
N PHE A 845 62.80 -41.75 23.35
CA PHE A 845 63.02 -40.35 23.66
C PHE A 845 61.92 -39.83 24.57
N VAL A 846 62.30 -38.94 25.48
CA VAL A 846 61.39 -38.15 26.31
C VAL A 846 61.56 -36.69 25.92
N GLU A 847 60.44 -36.01 25.66
CA GLU A 847 60.40 -34.66 25.12
C GLU A 847 59.47 -33.80 25.99
N PRO A 848 60.00 -33.08 27.00
CA PRO A 848 59.29 -31.95 27.59
C PRO A 848 59.03 -30.85 26.54
N GLN A 849 57.84 -30.26 26.62
CA GLN A 849 57.33 -29.27 25.69
C GLN A 849 56.59 -28.15 26.44
N ALA A 850 56.74 -26.93 25.96
CA ALA A 850 55.97 -25.77 26.39
C ALA A 850 55.46 -25.00 25.17
N GLN A 851 54.23 -24.51 25.21
CA GLN A 851 53.60 -23.78 24.12
C GLN A 851 52.82 -22.57 24.65
N LEU A 852 52.97 -21.43 23.99
CA LEU A 852 52.15 -20.24 24.15
C LEU A 852 51.33 -20.03 22.87
N VAL A 853 50.04 -19.72 23.01
CA VAL A 853 49.13 -19.41 21.90
C VAL A 853 48.38 -18.14 22.23
N VAL A 854 48.27 -17.23 21.27
CA VAL A 854 47.45 -16.02 21.35
C VAL A 854 46.44 -16.07 20.21
N SER A 855 45.14 -15.91 20.51
CA SER A 855 44.05 -15.95 19.52
C SER A 855 43.15 -14.74 19.68
N ASP A 856 43.12 -13.83 18.71
CA ASP A 856 42.18 -12.70 18.65
C ASP A 856 40.97 -13.07 17.80
N TYR A 857 39.78 -13.09 18.38
CA TYR A 857 38.50 -13.34 17.72
C TYR A 857 37.69 -12.05 17.59
N ARG A 858 37.06 -11.83 16.43
CA ARG A 858 36.14 -10.70 16.21
C ARG A 858 34.92 -11.08 15.38
N ALA A 859 33.74 -10.59 15.77
CA ALA A 859 32.50 -10.60 14.99
C ALA A 859 31.77 -9.25 15.13
N THR A 860 31.08 -8.81 14.07
CA THR A 860 30.39 -7.51 14.06
C THR A 860 29.01 -7.58 14.70
N ALA A 861 28.56 -6.46 15.26
CA ALA A 861 27.20 -6.30 15.77
C ALA A 861 26.16 -6.51 14.65
N HIS A 862 25.01 -7.10 14.97
CA HIS A 862 23.93 -7.35 14.03
C HIS A 862 22.60 -7.66 14.75
N ALA A 863 21.48 -7.49 14.05
CA ALA A 863 20.16 -7.88 14.54
C ALA A 863 19.93 -9.38 14.40
N THR A 864 19.25 -9.97 15.37
CA THR A 864 18.90 -11.40 15.45
C THR A 864 17.42 -11.53 15.80
N ALA A 865 16.87 -12.75 15.70
CA ALA A 865 15.49 -13.01 16.07
C ALA A 865 15.16 -12.69 17.54
N GLY A 866 16.14 -12.77 18.44
CA GLY A 866 15.96 -12.53 19.88
C GLY A 866 16.44 -11.16 20.37
N GLY A 867 16.84 -10.25 19.46
CA GLY A 867 17.39 -8.95 19.83
C GLY A 867 18.57 -8.49 18.98
N TYR A 868 19.16 -7.35 19.35
CA TYR A 868 20.38 -6.81 18.77
C TYR A 868 21.62 -7.33 19.50
N LEU A 869 22.50 -8.02 18.76
CA LEU A 869 23.75 -8.55 19.30
C LEU A 869 24.87 -7.52 19.09
N ASP A 870 25.59 -7.20 20.17
CA ASP A 870 26.76 -6.32 20.10
C ASP A 870 27.95 -7.00 19.43
N GLY A 871 28.94 -6.19 19.05
CA GLY A 871 30.19 -6.70 18.48
C GLY A 871 30.94 -7.57 19.48
N GLN A 872 31.25 -8.80 19.09
CA GLN A 872 32.01 -9.73 19.92
C GLN A 872 33.51 -9.58 19.65
N GLY A 873 34.31 -9.48 20.72
CA GLY A 873 35.76 -9.44 20.65
C GLY A 873 36.39 -10.13 21.84
N SER A 874 37.38 -11.01 21.60
CA SER A 874 38.17 -11.65 22.67
C SER A 874 39.60 -11.86 22.20
N THR A 875 40.57 -11.59 23.07
CA THR A 875 41.97 -11.98 22.86
C THR A 875 42.34 -13.03 23.91
N ASP A 876 42.46 -14.28 23.46
CA ASP A 876 42.67 -15.44 24.30
C ASP A 876 44.17 -15.78 24.38
N VAL A 877 44.68 -15.98 25.60
CA VAL A 877 46.05 -16.47 25.83
C VAL A 877 45.99 -17.86 26.42
N LEU A 878 46.56 -18.84 25.72
CA LEU A 878 46.63 -20.23 26.16
C LEU A 878 48.08 -20.66 26.32
N THR A 879 48.37 -21.35 27.42
CA THR A 879 49.66 -21.97 27.70
C THR A 879 49.50 -23.48 27.82
N ARG A 880 50.45 -24.24 27.29
CA ARG A 880 50.54 -25.69 27.46
C ARG A 880 51.90 -26.08 27.98
N VAL A 881 51.90 -26.99 28.94
CA VAL A 881 53.10 -27.73 29.36
C VAL A 881 52.81 -29.21 29.19
N GLY A 882 53.70 -29.93 28.50
CA GLY A 882 53.49 -31.35 28.24
C GLY A 882 54.78 -32.15 28.19
N VAL A 883 54.65 -33.47 28.29
CA VAL A 883 55.73 -34.42 28.11
C VAL A 883 55.27 -35.48 27.11
N ARG A 884 56.07 -35.68 26.07
CA ARG A 884 55.88 -36.71 25.06
C ARG A 884 56.96 -37.77 25.17
N VAL A 885 56.57 -39.03 25.28
CA VAL A 885 57.47 -40.17 25.16
C VAL A 885 57.24 -40.81 23.80
N HIS A 886 58.29 -40.96 23.01
CA HIS A 886 58.19 -41.53 21.67
C HIS A 886 59.33 -42.49 21.37
N GLY A 887 59.05 -43.52 20.58
CA GLY A 887 60.01 -44.53 20.15
C GLY A 887 60.22 -44.49 18.65
N VAL A 888 61.34 -45.04 18.19
CA VAL A 888 61.56 -45.44 16.79
C VAL A 888 62.08 -46.86 16.78
N THR A 889 61.47 -47.73 15.98
CA THR A 889 61.89 -49.12 15.78
C THR A 889 61.82 -49.48 14.31
N ALA A 890 62.86 -50.16 13.80
CA ALA A 890 62.85 -50.65 12.43
C ALA A 890 61.94 -51.89 12.31
N VAL A 891 61.01 -51.87 11.36
CA VAL A 891 60.10 -52.99 11.07
C VAL A 891 60.60 -53.80 9.88
N ALA A 892 61.22 -53.13 8.90
CA ALA A 892 61.89 -53.73 7.75
C ALA A 892 62.98 -52.76 7.24
N PRO A 893 63.93 -53.19 6.39
CA PRO A 893 64.92 -52.29 5.81
C PRO A 893 64.25 -51.09 5.10
N GLY A 894 64.39 -49.89 5.66
CA GLY A 894 63.79 -48.67 5.13
C GLY A 894 62.33 -48.41 5.53
N ARG A 895 61.79 -49.12 6.54
CA ARG A 895 60.47 -48.86 7.14
C ARG A 895 60.57 -48.87 8.67
N GLU A 896 60.15 -47.78 9.30
CA GLU A 896 60.15 -47.58 10.75
C GLU A 896 58.73 -47.40 11.31
N LEU A 897 58.51 -47.86 12.53
CA LEU A 897 57.32 -47.59 13.34
C LEU A 897 57.70 -46.69 14.52
N ARG A 898 56.86 -45.69 14.78
CA ARG A 898 57.06 -44.68 15.82
C ARG A 898 55.85 -44.53 16.72
N PRO A 899 55.74 -45.32 17.80
CA PRO A 899 54.69 -45.12 18.80
C PRO A 899 55.00 -43.90 19.67
N TYR A 900 53.96 -43.22 20.15
CA TYR A 900 54.08 -42.15 21.12
C TYR A 900 52.93 -42.15 22.13
N VAL A 901 53.23 -41.64 23.31
CA VAL A 901 52.27 -41.20 24.32
C VAL A 901 52.61 -39.80 24.76
N GLU A 902 51.62 -38.97 25.03
CA GLU A 902 51.78 -37.57 25.39
C GLU A 902 50.77 -37.20 26.45
N ALA A 903 51.25 -36.57 27.53
CA ALA A 903 50.43 -35.96 28.55
C ALA A 903 50.71 -34.47 28.57
N SER A 904 49.65 -33.65 28.60
CA SER A 904 49.76 -32.19 28.59
C SER A 904 48.76 -31.58 29.57
N TRP A 905 49.15 -30.46 30.17
CA TRP A 905 48.27 -29.57 30.90
C TRP A 905 48.12 -28.28 30.10
N TRP A 906 46.87 -27.94 29.77
CA TRP A 906 46.49 -26.69 29.13
C TRP A 906 45.91 -25.74 30.16
N HIS A 907 46.41 -24.51 30.19
CA HIS A 907 45.87 -23.40 30.96
C HIS A 907 45.46 -22.27 30.01
N GLY A 908 44.24 -21.76 30.13
CA GLY A 908 43.68 -20.79 29.18
C GLY A 908 42.57 -19.91 29.76
N PRO A 909 41.98 -19.00 28.95
CA PRO A 909 41.30 -17.80 29.45
C PRO A 909 40.04 -18.07 30.28
N GLY A 910 39.45 -19.25 30.19
CA GLY A 910 38.41 -19.71 31.12
C GLY A 910 37.00 -19.18 30.90
N SER A 911 36.80 -18.09 30.15
CA SER A 911 35.48 -17.50 29.91
C SER A 911 35.45 -16.55 28.73
N ARG A 912 34.36 -16.56 27.95
CA ARG A 912 34.00 -15.50 26.98
C ARG A 912 32.63 -14.93 27.32
N SER A 913 32.38 -13.68 26.93
CA SER A 913 31.08 -13.04 27.10
C SER A 913 30.58 -12.42 25.80
N LEU A 914 29.27 -12.28 25.70
CA LEU A 914 28.59 -11.49 24.66
C LEU A 914 27.51 -10.63 25.31
N THR A 915 27.05 -9.63 24.58
CA THR A 915 25.97 -8.74 25.00
C THR A 915 24.85 -8.77 23.97
N LEU A 916 23.62 -9.05 24.42
CA LEU A 916 22.39 -9.08 23.61
C LEU A 916 21.41 -8.06 24.20
N ASP A 917 21.09 -7.03 23.44
CA ASP A 917 20.36 -5.83 23.88
C ASP A 917 20.82 -5.26 25.23
N GLY A 918 22.13 -5.29 25.52
CA GLY A 918 22.68 -4.83 26.81
C GLY A 918 22.76 -5.88 27.92
N ASN A 919 22.11 -7.05 27.78
CA ASN A 919 22.25 -8.16 28.72
C ASN A 919 23.50 -8.99 28.42
N THR A 920 24.36 -9.18 29.42
CA THR A 920 25.63 -9.89 29.26
C THR A 920 25.50 -11.36 29.62
N PHE A 921 25.91 -12.22 28.69
CA PHE A 921 25.94 -13.68 28.86
C PHE A 921 27.38 -14.15 28.81
N SER A 922 27.73 -15.16 29.60
CA SER A 922 29.08 -15.73 29.61
C SER A 922 29.09 -17.24 29.44
N PHE A 923 30.13 -17.73 28.78
CA PHE A 923 30.39 -19.14 28.50
C PHE A 923 31.79 -19.46 29.01
N SER A 924 31.84 -20.28 30.06
CA SER A 924 33.09 -20.65 30.73
C SER A 924 33.50 -22.05 30.32
N VAL A 925 34.65 -22.14 29.63
CA VAL A 925 35.37 -23.39 29.39
C VAL A 925 36.36 -23.57 30.55
N PRO A 926 36.62 -24.78 31.06
CA PRO A 926 37.55 -24.97 32.17
C PRO A 926 38.92 -24.35 31.87
N ARG A 927 39.41 -23.51 32.79
CA ARG A 927 40.74 -22.87 32.68
C ARG A 927 41.85 -23.90 32.55
N ASP A 928 41.76 -24.96 33.36
CA ASP A 928 42.74 -26.02 33.45
C ASP A 928 42.18 -27.31 32.86
N ARG A 929 42.89 -27.87 31.86
CA ARG A 929 42.50 -29.11 31.17
C ARG A 929 43.69 -30.05 31.09
N ALA A 930 43.50 -31.30 31.50
CA ALA A 930 44.45 -32.37 31.28
C ALA A 930 44.16 -33.01 29.93
N ALA A 931 45.18 -33.15 29.09
CA ALA A 931 45.11 -33.77 27.78
C ALA A 931 46.03 -34.99 27.72
N PHE A 932 45.50 -36.12 27.26
CA PHE A 932 46.26 -37.35 27.03
C PHE A 932 46.11 -37.77 25.57
N ARG A 933 47.21 -38.10 24.90
CA ARG A 933 47.25 -38.54 23.50
C ARG A 933 48.11 -39.79 23.35
N ILE A 934 47.66 -40.71 22.52
CA ILE A 934 48.39 -41.92 22.13
C ILE A 934 48.27 -42.11 20.62
N GLY A 935 49.35 -42.55 19.97
CA GLY A 935 49.31 -42.82 18.55
C GLY A 935 50.58 -43.46 18.04
N ALA A 936 50.63 -43.67 16.73
CA ALA A 936 51.82 -44.16 16.06
C ALA A 936 51.93 -43.63 14.63
N THR A 937 53.16 -43.44 14.17
CA THR A 937 53.48 -43.17 12.77
C THR A 937 54.16 -44.37 12.14
N GLY A 938 53.66 -44.82 10.99
CA GLY A 938 54.28 -45.86 10.17
C GLY A 938 54.87 -45.27 8.89
N GLN A 939 56.12 -45.60 8.61
CA GLN A 939 56.74 -45.31 7.33
C GLN A 939 56.33 -46.36 6.28
N VAL A 940 55.61 -45.92 5.26
CA VAL A 940 55.15 -46.80 4.18
C VAL A 940 56.23 -46.95 3.09
N SER A 941 56.91 -45.85 2.76
CA SER A 941 58.01 -45.80 1.78
C SER A 941 59.11 -44.82 2.21
N LYS A 942 60.20 -44.73 1.45
CA LYS A 942 61.27 -43.72 1.70
C LYS A 942 60.76 -42.27 1.65
N ARG A 943 59.62 -42.02 0.99
CA ARG A 943 59.06 -40.68 0.75
C ARG A 943 57.69 -40.46 1.40
N PHE A 944 57.05 -41.49 1.95
CA PHE A 944 55.67 -41.41 2.46
C PHE A 944 55.51 -42.04 3.84
N ALA A 945 54.86 -41.31 4.76
CA ALA A 945 54.55 -41.74 6.11
C ALA A 945 53.10 -41.40 6.47
N VAL A 946 52.50 -42.22 7.34
CA VAL A 946 51.11 -42.09 7.80
C VAL A 946 51.08 -42.22 9.31
N SER A 947 50.31 -41.37 9.99
CA SER A 947 50.09 -41.44 11.43
C SER A 947 48.61 -41.52 11.78
N ALA A 948 48.32 -42.19 12.89
CA ALA A 948 47.00 -42.22 13.50
C ALA A 948 47.13 -42.07 15.02
N GLY A 949 46.18 -41.35 15.62
CA GLY A 949 46.19 -41.10 17.06
C GLY A 949 44.79 -40.86 17.63
N LEU A 950 44.68 -41.11 18.93
CA LEU A 950 43.51 -40.82 19.74
C LEU A 950 43.91 -39.92 20.91
N GLY A 951 43.05 -38.97 21.27
CA GLY A 951 43.28 -38.05 22.37
C GLY A 951 42.02 -37.78 23.18
N ILE A 952 42.21 -37.45 24.45
CA ILE A 952 41.16 -36.95 25.34
C ILE A 952 41.65 -35.70 26.06
N ASP A 953 40.86 -34.63 26.04
CA ASP A 953 41.07 -33.40 26.79
C ASP A 953 39.93 -33.27 27.82
N ALA A 954 40.22 -33.26 29.12
CA ALA A 954 39.19 -33.26 30.16
C ALA A 954 39.54 -32.38 31.38
N ASN A 955 38.54 -31.99 32.17
CA ASN A 955 38.71 -31.41 33.51
C ASN A 955 38.24 -32.40 34.60
N LEU A 956 38.32 -32.00 35.87
CA LEU A 956 37.91 -32.83 37.01
C LEU A 956 36.40 -32.85 37.28
N SER A 957 35.57 -32.14 36.49
CA SER A 957 34.14 -32.01 36.72
C SER A 957 33.32 -32.54 35.56
N ASP A 958 33.19 -31.78 34.50
CA ASP A 958 32.02 -31.79 33.62
C ASP A 958 32.32 -31.55 32.14
N TYR A 959 33.61 -31.44 31.76
CA TYR A 959 34.07 -31.19 30.40
C TYR A 959 34.95 -32.34 29.89
N ALA A 960 34.62 -32.83 28.69
CA ALA A 960 35.47 -33.79 27.97
C ALA A 960 35.41 -33.56 26.45
N VAL A 961 36.57 -33.66 25.81
CA VAL A 961 36.71 -33.69 24.35
C VAL A 961 37.47 -34.95 23.95
N VAL A 962 36.87 -35.75 23.08
CA VAL A 962 37.53 -36.93 22.49
C VAL A 962 37.90 -36.61 21.05
N LYS A 963 39.15 -36.85 20.69
CA LYS A 963 39.74 -36.52 19.39
C LYS A 963 40.30 -37.77 18.72
N GLY A 964 40.04 -37.91 17.42
CA GLY A 964 40.73 -38.85 16.53
C GLY A 964 41.44 -38.09 15.43
N GLU A 965 42.71 -38.42 15.19
CA GLU A 965 43.54 -37.78 14.18
C GLU A 965 44.15 -38.81 13.22
N PHE A 966 44.20 -38.44 11.95
CA PHE A 966 44.93 -39.14 10.90
C PHE A 966 45.78 -38.15 10.12
N ALA A 967 47.07 -38.43 9.90
CA ALA A 967 47.91 -37.58 9.09
C ALA A 967 48.74 -38.36 8.08
N ALA A 968 49.12 -37.69 7.00
CA ALA A 968 49.97 -38.22 5.95
C ALA A 968 51.02 -37.18 5.54
N LYS A 969 52.22 -37.65 5.21
CA LYS A 969 53.35 -36.78 4.84
C LYS A 969 54.09 -37.36 3.65
N TYR A 970 54.36 -36.52 2.65
CA TYR A 970 55.10 -36.85 1.44
C TYR A 970 56.32 -35.94 1.28
N ARG A 971 57.47 -36.50 0.85
CA ARG A 971 58.73 -35.77 0.66
C ARG A 971 59.29 -36.01 -0.74
N TRP A 972 59.91 -35.00 -1.35
CA TRP A 972 60.50 -35.08 -2.69
C TRP A 972 61.89 -34.47 -2.78
#